data_AF-A0A6H1KEW8-F1
#
_entry.id   AF-A0A6H1KEW8-F1
#
_cell.length_a   1.000
_cell.length_b   1.000
_cell.length_c   1.000
_cell.angle_alpha   90.00
_cell.angle_beta   90.00
_cell.angle_gamma   90.00
#
_symmetry.space_group_name_H-M   'P 1'
#
loop_
_entity.id
_entity.type
_entity.pdbx_description
1 polymer ?
#
loop_
_entity_poly.entity_id
_entity_poly.type
_entity_poly.pdbx_seq_one_letter_code
_entity_poly.pdbx_strand_id
1 'polypeptide(L)'
;MIGSDSSCGAAGALIGRDRDLQRIRGLVGVGAGGGALLVSGEAGVGKTAVLDALAEVAHAEGIRVLRAAGVEFEANCSYSGLNQVLFPFQRELGELEAPFRDALRVALGFESGSPPERLMVSNAVLLLLRTVAAGAPLLLVVDDLPWLDQSSAAVLGFVARRAAGIGVSFLAASRSGSRSLDECGALPEFRLQPLDEESAAHLVTTRSPDLVPSARRRLLTVACGNPLALLELPSALPTAPGLAPNEVPGVLPLGQRLETVFGSRVTDLPHPSQRLLLLAALEGVGDLGVLQAAARQANDGYDLEDLAPAERDELVYMDEGTRRLRFRHPLIRSALVENSTSGERRAVHSALAQVLVDQPERRAWHLGEATLEPDENVAVLMEHAARITLRRGDAVGGMRTLIRAADLTPPGPDRSRRLAKAAYIGAESTGALPSARRLLDDARHTATEPMSSLHSAAAAAVLILNGDSEVDTAHTLLVDAIEAGTHGYDAENKELVDILHTLALVCFFGARHDLWQAYYQALEKLTPKVPSILSVLGKTFSDPARTGVAASEELDGLVAELADMADPVQIQRTGSAVLYVDRIGDVREAQWRMVRMGREGGPARRYLAGLIHLCLDDYLTGMWDEASQLAAEGIELCETHGYTAFAWYFLYAQALLAAARGEADQADATAEEIIHWATRRKAFCAVHYAHHAAAVAALGRGDFADAYEHANAISPAGKLASHAPHALWVTMDMVEAAVRTNRHTEATAHVRAMREAGVDRISSRHALLTEASAALSATDDDEALELFARALAVPGAERWTFDFARVQLAYGARLRRVRATTESRGPLGAALSAFKHLGARPWTERAETELRAAGGSKRRPGTPKAHTLTPQELEIARLAASGLTNKQIAERLFLSHRTVGAHLYQIYPKLGITSRAMLRDSLGT
;
A
#
# COMPACT_ATOMS: atom_id res chain seq x y z
N MET A 1 40.32 -47.92 -20.22
CA MET A 1 41.32 -47.88 -19.13
C MET A 1 42.44 -46.99 -19.63
N ILE A 2 42.65 -45.83 -18.97
CA ILE A 2 43.67 -44.79 -19.22
C ILE A 2 43.50 -44.04 -20.57
N GLY A 3 43.40 -42.72 -20.67
CA GLY A 3 43.47 -41.64 -19.69
C GLY A 3 42.79 -40.38 -20.25
N SER A 4 42.16 -39.65 -19.34
CA SER A 4 41.52 -38.35 -19.51
C SER A 4 42.57 -37.25 -19.49
N ASP A 5 42.69 -36.50 -20.59
CA ASP A 5 43.27 -35.16 -20.60
C ASP A 5 42.54 -34.36 -21.69
N SER A 6 41.45 -33.71 -21.27
CA SER A 6 40.76 -32.70 -22.07
C SER A 6 40.88 -31.39 -21.31
N SER A 7 41.99 -30.70 -21.56
CA SER A 7 42.26 -29.32 -21.16
C SER A 7 41.21 -28.40 -21.79
N CYS A 8 40.15 -28.10 -21.06
CA CYS A 8 39.25 -26.98 -21.35
C CYS A 8 39.70 -25.83 -20.45
N GLY A 9 40.11 -24.71 -21.06
CA GLY A 9 40.75 -23.58 -20.37
C GLY A 9 39.87 -23.03 -19.24
N ALA A 10 40.39 -23.11 -18.01
CA ALA A 10 39.76 -22.59 -16.83
C ALA A 10 39.88 -21.05 -16.78
N ALA A 11 38.77 -20.35 -16.93
CA ALA A 11 38.59 -19.09 -16.22
C ALA A 11 38.76 -19.39 -14.71
N GLY A 12 39.62 -18.61 -14.04
CA GLY A 12 40.34 -19.04 -12.84
C GLY A 12 39.48 -19.52 -11.67
N ALA A 13 39.79 -20.70 -11.15
CA ALA A 13 39.20 -21.23 -9.91
C ALA A 13 39.41 -20.23 -8.75
N LEU A 14 38.33 -19.90 -8.04
CA LEU A 14 38.39 -19.03 -6.86
C LEU A 14 39.10 -19.75 -5.70
N ILE A 15 40.27 -19.24 -5.30
CA ILE A 15 41.07 -19.83 -4.22
C ILE A 15 40.32 -19.69 -2.88
N GLY A 16 40.13 -20.80 -2.17
CA GLY A 16 39.58 -20.82 -0.81
C GLY A 16 38.07 -20.61 -0.70
N ARG A 17 37.32 -20.62 -1.81
CA ARG A 17 35.87 -20.31 -1.84
C ARG A 17 34.97 -21.51 -2.14
N ASP A 18 35.50 -22.71 -2.26
CA ASP A 18 34.72 -23.91 -2.62
C ASP A 18 33.57 -24.20 -1.63
N ARG A 19 33.86 -24.06 -0.33
CA ARG A 19 32.85 -24.27 0.73
C ARG A 19 31.75 -23.20 0.71
N ASP A 20 32.12 -21.95 0.44
CA ASP A 20 31.18 -20.84 0.34
C ASP A 20 30.26 -21.01 -0.88
N LEU A 21 30.83 -21.35 -2.04
CA LEU A 21 30.09 -21.60 -3.28
C LEU A 21 29.10 -22.75 -3.12
N GLN A 22 29.51 -23.87 -2.54
CA GLN A 22 28.62 -25.01 -2.28
C GLN A 22 27.46 -24.62 -1.35
N ARG A 23 27.75 -23.86 -0.29
CA ARG A 23 26.74 -23.46 0.70
C ARG A 23 25.76 -22.44 0.14
N ILE A 24 26.25 -21.42 -0.58
CA ILE A 24 25.40 -20.41 -1.23
C ILE A 24 24.49 -21.08 -2.26
N ARG A 25 25.05 -21.97 -3.09
CA ARG A 25 24.28 -22.71 -4.10
C ARG A 25 23.14 -23.53 -3.47
N GLY A 26 23.43 -24.22 -2.36
CA GLY A 26 22.43 -24.98 -1.61
C GLY A 26 21.33 -24.10 -1.01
N LEU A 27 21.67 -22.92 -0.48
CA LEU A 27 20.71 -22.00 0.14
C LEU A 27 19.82 -21.27 -0.87
N VAL A 28 20.37 -20.92 -2.04
CA VAL A 28 19.64 -20.26 -3.13
C VAL A 28 18.71 -21.23 -3.87
N GLY A 29 18.98 -22.54 -3.79
CA GLY A 29 18.16 -23.56 -4.46
C GLY A 29 18.29 -23.55 -5.99
N VAL A 30 19.48 -23.19 -6.50
CA VAL A 30 19.79 -23.13 -7.94
C VAL A 30 19.52 -24.49 -8.58
N GLY A 31 18.48 -24.57 -9.43
CA GLY A 31 18.04 -25.80 -10.10
C GLY A 31 17.19 -26.77 -9.26
N ALA A 32 16.89 -26.45 -8.00
CA ALA A 32 16.22 -27.36 -7.05
C ALA A 32 14.91 -26.80 -6.45
N GLY A 33 14.32 -25.77 -7.07
CA GLY A 33 13.03 -25.22 -6.67
C GLY A 33 13.00 -23.69 -6.49
N GLY A 34 14.14 -23.00 -6.58
CA GLY A 34 14.22 -21.55 -6.40
C GLY A 34 14.25 -21.12 -4.93
N GLY A 35 14.75 -19.92 -4.68
CA GLY A 35 15.04 -19.40 -3.34
C GLY A 35 15.70 -18.03 -3.42
N ALA A 36 15.87 -17.36 -2.28
CA ALA A 36 16.49 -16.03 -2.22
C ALA A 36 17.56 -15.96 -1.14
N LEU A 37 18.72 -15.38 -1.47
CA LEU A 37 19.82 -15.17 -0.54
C LEU A 37 20.46 -13.79 -0.73
N LEU A 38 20.72 -13.12 0.39
CA LEU A 38 21.55 -11.92 0.45
C LEU A 38 22.97 -12.30 0.90
N VAL A 39 23.98 -12.05 0.07
CA VAL A 39 25.39 -12.21 0.42
C VAL A 39 25.91 -10.87 0.94
N SER A 40 26.29 -10.82 2.22
CA SER A 40 26.88 -9.63 2.81
C SER A 40 28.36 -9.82 3.11
N GLY A 41 29.09 -8.72 3.20
CA GLY A 41 30.52 -8.77 3.54
C GLY A 41 31.21 -7.43 3.35
N GLU A 42 32.41 -7.31 3.89
CA GLU A 42 33.22 -6.10 3.75
C GLU A 42 33.58 -5.80 2.28
N ALA A 43 33.95 -4.55 2.00
CA ALA A 43 34.41 -4.15 0.66
C ALA A 43 35.65 -4.97 0.26
N GLY A 44 35.68 -5.48 -0.98
CA GLY A 44 36.82 -6.26 -1.48
C GLY A 44 36.89 -7.72 -1.02
N VAL A 45 35.97 -8.20 -0.17
CA VAL A 45 35.98 -9.59 0.32
C VAL A 45 35.75 -10.66 -0.76
N GLY A 46 35.36 -10.25 -1.98
CA GLY A 46 35.13 -11.15 -3.13
C GLY A 46 33.66 -11.48 -3.40
N LYS A 47 32.71 -10.66 -2.97
CA LYS A 47 31.25 -10.88 -3.20
C LYS A 47 30.92 -11.02 -4.69
N THR A 48 31.28 -10.03 -5.51
CA THR A 48 31.06 -10.04 -6.96
C THR A 48 31.69 -11.27 -7.62
N ALA A 49 32.91 -11.64 -7.24
CA ALA A 49 33.57 -12.83 -7.77
C ALA A 49 32.81 -14.12 -7.45
N VAL A 50 32.24 -14.24 -6.24
CA VAL A 50 31.38 -15.37 -5.84
C VAL A 50 30.07 -15.37 -6.65
N LEU A 51 29.47 -14.20 -6.88
CA LEU A 51 28.29 -14.07 -7.74
C LEU A 51 28.58 -14.52 -9.19
N ASP A 52 29.71 -14.07 -9.75
CA ASP A 52 30.14 -14.39 -11.11
C ASP A 52 30.40 -15.89 -11.28
N ALA A 53 31.13 -16.51 -10.33
CA ALA A 53 31.38 -17.95 -10.38
C ALA A 53 30.09 -18.77 -10.31
N LEU A 54 29.11 -18.36 -9.50
CA LEU A 54 27.81 -19.04 -9.43
C LEU A 54 26.98 -18.82 -10.70
N ALA A 55 27.05 -17.63 -11.30
CA ALA A 55 26.42 -17.33 -12.57
C ALA A 55 27.00 -18.17 -13.72
N GLU A 56 28.32 -18.29 -13.81
CA GLU A 56 28.99 -19.11 -14.84
C GLU A 56 28.62 -20.59 -14.70
N VAL A 57 28.64 -21.13 -13.48
CA VAL A 57 28.25 -22.52 -13.23
C VAL A 57 26.79 -22.76 -13.58
N ALA A 58 25.89 -21.85 -13.17
CA ALA A 58 24.48 -21.95 -13.51
C ALA A 58 24.26 -21.90 -15.03
N HIS A 59 24.97 -21.01 -15.73
CA HIS A 59 24.88 -20.90 -17.19
C HIS A 59 25.34 -22.19 -17.89
N ALA A 60 26.45 -22.79 -17.42
CA ALA A 60 26.96 -24.07 -17.94
C ALA A 60 25.97 -25.23 -17.73
N GLU A 61 25.12 -25.15 -16.70
CA GLU A 61 24.06 -26.13 -16.41
C GLU A 61 22.74 -25.85 -17.15
N GLY A 62 22.72 -24.86 -18.05
CA GLY A 62 21.55 -24.50 -18.86
C GLY A 62 20.53 -23.63 -18.13
N ILE A 63 20.88 -23.06 -16.98
CA ILE A 63 20.05 -22.09 -16.25
C ILE A 63 20.24 -20.71 -16.89
N ARG A 64 19.14 -19.99 -17.11
CA ARG A 64 19.20 -18.65 -17.69
C ARG A 64 19.53 -17.63 -16.59
N VAL A 65 20.67 -16.96 -16.75
CA VAL A 65 21.15 -15.95 -15.78
C VAL A 65 20.74 -14.55 -16.24
N LEU A 66 20.17 -13.79 -15.31
CA LEU A 66 19.84 -12.38 -15.45
C LEU A 66 20.66 -11.58 -14.45
N ARG A 67 21.15 -10.41 -14.85
CA ARG A 67 21.99 -9.58 -13.99
C ARG A 67 21.45 -8.16 -13.94
N ALA A 68 21.39 -7.62 -12.73
CA ALA A 68 21.26 -6.20 -12.47
C ALA A 68 22.40 -5.76 -11.55
N ALA A 69 22.85 -4.52 -11.72
CA ALA A 69 23.83 -3.92 -10.83
C ALA A 69 23.32 -2.56 -10.37
N GLY A 70 23.43 -2.30 -9.08
CA GLY A 70 23.20 -0.97 -8.52
C GLY A 70 24.25 0.00 -9.05
N VAL A 71 23.79 1.11 -9.61
CA VAL A 71 24.63 2.21 -10.06
C VAL A 71 24.24 3.43 -9.25
N GLU A 72 25.19 4.07 -8.56
CA GLU A 72 24.92 5.17 -7.60
C GLU A 72 23.99 6.24 -8.16
N PHE A 73 24.22 6.59 -9.42
CA PHE A 73 23.44 7.58 -10.15
C PHE A 73 22.02 7.07 -10.47
N GLU A 74 21.88 5.81 -10.87
CA GLU A 74 20.58 5.20 -11.17
C GLU A 74 19.74 4.95 -9.92
N ALA A 75 20.32 5.04 -8.71
CA ALA A 75 19.58 4.93 -7.44
C ALA A 75 18.40 5.91 -7.34
N ASN A 76 18.43 7.00 -8.12
CA ASN A 76 17.38 8.01 -8.19
C ASN A 76 16.50 7.91 -9.46
N CYS A 77 16.83 7.01 -10.39
CA CYS A 77 16.05 6.72 -11.59
C CYS A 77 15.12 5.54 -11.32
N SER A 78 13.83 5.83 -11.16
CA SER A 78 12.83 4.82 -10.81
C SER A 78 12.75 3.69 -11.83
N TYR A 79 12.74 2.46 -11.33
CA TYR A 79 12.67 1.22 -12.10
C TYR A 79 13.85 0.98 -13.05
N SER A 80 14.99 1.65 -12.86
CA SER A 80 16.20 1.44 -13.66
C SER A 80 16.73 0.02 -13.50
N GLY A 81 16.88 -0.46 -12.26
CA GLY A 81 17.30 -1.82 -11.97
C GLY A 81 16.34 -2.86 -12.54
N LEU A 82 15.04 -2.59 -12.48
CA LEU A 82 14.02 -3.47 -13.03
C LEU A 82 14.04 -3.49 -14.56
N ASN A 83 14.32 -2.36 -15.20
CA ASN A 83 14.54 -2.30 -16.65
C ASN A 83 15.72 -3.19 -17.04
N GLN A 84 16.85 -3.15 -16.33
CA GLN A 84 17.99 -4.03 -16.59
C GLN A 84 17.60 -5.53 -16.56
N VAL A 85 16.78 -5.94 -15.59
CA VAL A 85 16.33 -7.33 -15.45
C VAL A 85 15.34 -7.74 -16.54
N LEU A 86 14.41 -6.85 -16.90
CA LEU A 86 13.27 -7.18 -17.75
C LEU A 86 13.49 -6.90 -19.24
N PHE A 87 14.52 -6.13 -19.58
CA PHE A 87 14.86 -5.81 -20.96
C PHE A 87 14.95 -7.04 -21.89
N PRO A 88 15.48 -8.21 -21.47
CA PRO A 88 15.53 -9.40 -22.32
C PRO A 88 14.16 -10.03 -22.63
N PHE A 89 13.08 -9.61 -21.96
CA PHE A 89 11.75 -10.23 -22.01
C PHE A 89 10.68 -9.36 -22.67
N GLN A 90 11.08 -8.45 -23.56
CA GLN A 90 10.13 -7.53 -24.20
C GLN A 90 9.02 -8.22 -25.00
N ARG A 91 9.27 -9.43 -25.52
CA ARG A 91 8.26 -10.19 -26.26
C ARG A 91 7.27 -10.86 -25.31
N GLU A 92 7.78 -11.44 -24.24
CA GLU A 92 7.05 -12.15 -23.19
C GLU A 92 6.18 -11.18 -22.36
N LEU A 93 6.54 -9.89 -22.30
CA LEU A 93 5.64 -8.84 -21.78
C LEU A 93 4.29 -8.83 -22.50
N GLY A 94 4.25 -9.15 -23.80
CA GLY A 94 3.02 -9.21 -24.59
C GLY A 94 2.11 -10.38 -24.24
N GLU A 95 2.64 -11.41 -23.57
CA GLU A 95 1.89 -12.62 -23.17
C GLU A 95 1.15 -12.44 -21.83
N LEU A 96 1.46 -11.37 -21.09
CA LEU A 96 0.74 -11.00 -19.89
C LEU A 96 -0.65 -10.45 -20.22
N GLU A 97 -1.60 -10.69 -19.31
CA GLU A 97 -2.91 -10.02 -19.36
C GLU A 97 -2.73 -8.49 -19.33
N ALA A 98 -3.66 -7.80 -20.00
CA ALA A 98 -3.55 -6.36 -20.25
C ALA A 98 -3.22 -5.52 -19.00
N PRO A 99 -3.86 -5.72 -17.82
CA PRO A 99 -3.56 -4.91 -16.64
C PRO A 99 -2.10 -5.01 -16.18
N PHE A 100 -1.49 -6.20 -16.24
CA PHE A 100 -0.11 -6.42 -15.81
C PHE A 100 0.91 -5.95 -16.86
N ARG A 101 0.60 -6.18 -18.14
CA ARG A 101 1.42 -5.69 -19.25
C ARG A 101 1.50 -4.16 -19.25
N ASP A 102 0.34 -3.51 -19.18
CA ASP A 102 0.26 -2.06 -19.31
C ASP A 102 0.91 -1.39 -18.08
N ALA A 103 0.75 -1.97 -16.88
CA ALA A 103 1.46 -1.52 -15.68
C ALA A 103 2.99 -1.59 -15.82
N LEU A 104 3.53 -2.69 -16.38
CA LEU A 104 4.98 -2.80 -16.64
C LEU A 104 5.44 -1.83 -17.72
N ARG A 105 4.67 -1.64 -18.78
CA ARG A 105 5.02 -0.71 -19.86
C ARG A 105 5.04 0.74 -19.37
N VAL A 106 4.09 1.15 -18.53
CA VAL A 106 4.11 2.48 -17.92
C VAL A 106 5.26 2.62 -16.93
N ALA A 107 5.47 1.62 -16.04
CA ALA A 107 6.55 1.65 -15.04
C ALA A 107 7.95 1.73 -15.68
N LEU A 108 8.18 0.95 -16.74
CA LEU A 108 9.45 0.93 -17.48
C LEU A 108 9.58 2.08 -18.48
N GLY A 109 8.53 2.89 -18.67
CA GLY A 109 8.53 4.06 -19.55
C GLY A 109 8.38 3.77 -21.04
N PHE A 110 7.87 2.60 -21.42
CA PHE A 110 7.55 2.24 -22.81
C PHE A 110 6.24 2.87 -23.32
N GLU A 111 5.28 3.11 -22.43
CA GLU A 111 3.99 3.72 -22.74
C GLU A 111 3.64 4.82 -21.73
N SER A 112 2.76 5.75 -22.13
CA SER A 112 2.17 6.72 -21.22
C SER A 112 0.80 6.21 -20.76
N GLY A 113 0.54 6.25 -19.45
CA GLY A 113 -0.72 5.79 -18.87
C GLY A 113 -0.87 6.23 -17.42
N SER A 114 -1.86 5.66 -16.73
CA SER A 114 -2.08 5.88 -15.30
C SER A 114 -0.87 5.38 -14.49
N PRO A 115 -0.44 6.11 -13.44
CA PRO A 115 0.69 5.67 -12.62
C PRO A 115 0.46 4.27 -12.05
N PRO A 116 1.30 3.29 -12.40
CA PRO A 116 1.10 1.93 -11.96
C PRO A 116 1.48 1.83 -10.48
N GLU A 117 0.68 1.09 -9.74
CA GLU A 117 0.97 0.84 -8.34
C GLU A 117 2.14 -0.12 -8.18
N ARG A 118 2.98 0.12 -7.17
CA ARG A 118 4.16 -0.70 -6.89
C ARG A 118 3.83 -2.19 -6.77
N LEU A 119 2.71 -2.54 -6.15
CA LEU A 119 2.27 -3.93 -6.02
C LEU A 119 1.84 -4.52 -7.37
N MET A 120 1.13 -3.76 -8.20
CA MET A 120 0.76 -4.19 -9.55
C MET A 120 2.01 -4.49 -10.37
N VAL A 121 2.99 -3.58 -10.33
CA VAL A 121 4.31 -3.80 -10.94
C VAL A 121 4.94 -5.07 -10.37
N SER A 122 5.00 -5.22 -9.04
CA SER A 122 5.61 -6.38 -8.38
C SER A 122 4.97 -7.72 -8.78
N ASN A 123 3.64 -7.78 -8.85
CA ASN A 123 2.91 -8.96 -9.29
C ASN A 123 3.11 -9.23 -10.77
N ALA A 124 3.09 -8.19 -11.61
CA ALA A 124 3.36 -8.33 -13.04
C ALA A 124 4.78 -8.90 -13.29
N VAL A 125 5.78 -8.42 -12.55
CA VAL A 125 7.15 -8.97 -12.60
C VAL A 125 7.17 -10.43 -12.15
N LEU A 126 6.52 -10.76 -11.03
CA LEU A 126 6.46 -12.12 -10.52
C LEU A 126 5.82 -13.08 -11.53
N LEU A 127 4.70 -12.68 -12.14
CA LEU A 127 3.99 -13.45 -13.15
C LEU A 127 4.86 -13.63 -14.40
N LEU A 128 5.50 -12.56 -14.88
CA LEU A 128 6.40 -12.62 -16.03
C LEU A 128 7.56 -13.58 -15.78
N LEU A 129 8.26 -13.43 -14.65
CA LEU A 129 9.39 -14.29 -14.31
C LEU A 129 8.97 -15.74 -14.12
N ARG A 130 7.77 -16.00 -13.58
CA ARG A 130 7.20 -17.35 -13.48
C ARG A 130 6.91 -17.95 -14.85
N THR A 131 6.34 -17.18 -15.78
CA THR A 131 6.06 -17.62 -17.15
C THR A 131 7.35 -17.96 -17.88
N VAL A 132 8.37 -17.11 -17.76
CA VAL A 132 9.69 -17.36 -18.34
C VAL A 132 10.36 -18.58 -17.69
N ALA A 133 10.29 -18.71 -16.36
CA ALA A 133 10.88 -19.81 -15.62
C ALA A 133 10.27 -21.18 -15.93
N ALA A 134 9.04 -21.21 -16.46
CA ALA A 134 8.40 -22.44 -16.92
C ALA A 134 9.12 -23.07 -18.13
N GLY A 135 9.82 -22.26 -18.95
CA GLY A 135 10.63 -22.74 -20.07
C GLY A 135 12.01 -23.23 -19.63
N ALA A 136 12.69 -22.45 -18.78
CA ALA A 136 13.99 -22.81 -18.21
C ALA A 136 14.17 -22.11 -16.84
N PRO A 137 14.78 -22.77 -15.84
CA PRO A 137 15.05 -22.13 -14.54
C PRO A 137 15.82 -20.82 -14.69
N LEU A 138 15.50 -19.84 -13.85
CA LEU A 138 16.12 -18.52 -13.85
C LEU A 138 17.00 -18.31 -12.62
N LEU A 139 18.17 -17.69 -12.81
CA LEU A 139 18.99 -17.13 -11.74
C LEU A 139 19.09 -15.62 -11.92
N LEU A 140 18.51 -14.86 -11.00
CA LEU A 140 18.61 -13.40 -10.94
C LEU A 140 19.71 -13.00 -9.97
N VAL A 141 20.74 -12.33 -10.50
CA VAL A 141 21.90 -11.83 -9.76
C VAL A 141 21.80 -10.31 -9.66
N VAL A 142 21.77 -9.78 -8.43
CA VAL A 142 21.74 -8.34 -8.16
C VAL A 142 22.99 -7.94 -7.40
N ASP A 143 23.92 -7.26 -8.08
CA ASP A 143 25.16 -6.78 -7.45
C ASP A 143 25.00 -5.34 -6.93
N ASP A 144 25.78 -4.98 -5.91
CA ASP A 144 25.79 -3.66 -5.25
C ASP A 144 24.39 -3.11 -4.93
N LEU A 145 23.59 -3.94 -4.26
CA LEU A 145 22.18 -3.66 -3.95
C LEU A 145 21.90 -2.30 -3.27
N PRO A 146 22.75 -1.75 -2.39
CA PRO A 146 22.50 -0.42 -1.80
C PRO A 146 22.41 0.70 -2.83
N TRP A 147 22.89 0.49 -4.05
CA TRP A 147 22.93 1.48 -5.13
C TRP A 147 21.85 1.20 -6.19
N LEU A 148 21.01 0.19 -5.98
CA LEU A 148 19.83 -0.06 -6.80
C LEU A 148 18.76 1.00 -6.49
N ASP A 149 17.99 1.41 -7.50
CA ASP A 149 16.90 2.35 -7.26
C ASP A 149 15.85 1.77 -6.30
N GLN A 150 15.29 2.63 -5.46
CA GLN A 150 14.40 2.22 -4.38
C GLN A 150 13.15 1.50 -4.90
N SER A 151 12.65 1.91 -6.07
CA SER A 151 11.45 1.33 -6.68
C SER A 151 11.72 -0.09 -7.19
N SER A 152 12.85 -0.34 -7.85
CA SER A 152 13.30 -1.69 -8.23
C SER A 152 13.66 -2.56 -7.04
N ALA A 153 14.36 -2.01 -6.03
CA ALA A 153 14.74 -2.75 -4.84
C ALA A 153 13.50 -3.29 -4.10
N ALA A 154 12.44 -2.48 -4.01
CA ALA A 154 11.18 -2.90 -3.41
C ALA A 154 10.49 -4.02 -4.22
N VAL A 155 10.43 -3.88 -5.56
CA VAL A 155 9.84 -4.89 -6.46
C VAL A 155 10.63 -6.20 -6.42
N LEU A 156 11.95 -6.13 -6.55
CA LEU A 156 12.82 -7.31 -6.54
C LEU A 156 12.82 -7.99 -5.16
N GLY A 157 12.76 -7.23 -4.07
CA GLY A 157 12.57 -7.78 -2.72
C GLY A 157 11.24 -8.52 -2.59
N PHE A 158 10.15 -7.99 -3.14
CA PHE A 158 8.85 -8.67 -3.17
C PHE A 158 8.90 -10.00 -3.93
N VAL A 159 9.55 -10.01 -5.10
CA VAL A 159 9.73 -11.22 -5.93
C VAL A 159 10.62 -12.24 -5.22
N ALA A 160 11.73 -11.81 -4.63
CA ALA A 160 12.69 -12.66 -3.94
C ALA A 160 12.02 -13.49 -2.83
N ARG A 161 11.10 -12.89 -2.06
CA ARG A 161 10.33 -13.60 -1.01
C ARG A 161 9.41 -14.70 -1.54
N ARG A 162 9.04 -14.64 -2.82
CA ARG A 162 8.10 -15.58 -3.47
C ARG A 162 8.79 -16.42 -4.55
N ALA A 163 10.12 -16.38 -4.62
CA ALA A 163 10.91 -17.08 -5.62
C ALA A 163 10.92 -18.62 -5.40
N ALA A 164 10.75 -19.06 -4.15
CA ALA A 164 10.64 -20.46 -3.80
C ALA A 164 9.40 -21.12 -4.43
N GLY A 165 9.60 -22.22 -5.15
CA GLY A 165 8.55 -23.02 -5.78
C GLY A 165 8.16 -22.61 -7.20
N ILE A 166 8.74 -21.53 -7.76
CA ILE A 166 8.41 -21.04 -9.11
C ILE A 166 9.59 -21.08 -10.09
N GLY A 167 10.69 -21.77 -9.75
CA GLY A 167 11.83 -21.95 -10.64
C GLY A 167 12.72 -20.70 -10.81
N VAL A 168 12.58 -19.71 -9.92
CA VAL A 168 13.39 -18.49 -9.90
C VAL A 168 14.32 -18.52 -8.68
N SER A 169 15.61 -18.32 -8.90
CA SER A 169 16.63 -18.20 -7.87
C SER A 169 17.08 -16.74 -7.80
N PHE A 170 17.12 -16.15 -6.61
CA PHE A 170 17.49 -14.76 -6.38
C PHE A 170 18.75 -14.67 -5.52
N LEU A 171 19.77 -14.00 -6.03
CA LEU A 171 21.05 -13.84 -5.33
C LEU A 171 21.45 -12.36 -5.39
N ALA A 172 21.51 -11.71 -4.24
CA ALA A 172 21.91 -10.31 -4.15
C ALA A 172 23.18 -10.13 -3.30
N ALA A 173 23.97 -9.09 -3.58
CA ALA A 173 25.11 -8.70 -2.75
C ALA A 173 24.94 -7.31 -2.13
N SER A 174 25.35 -7.18 -0.86
CA SER A 174 25.37 -5.89 -0.14
C SER A 174 26.61 -5.76 0.75
N ARG A 175 26.96 -4.54 1.17
CA ARG A 175 28.06 -4.31 2.11
C ARG A 175 27.59 -4.58 3.54
N SER A 176 28.47 -5.04 4.42
CA SER A 176 28.13 -5.19 5.84
C SER A 176 27.83 -3.81 6.45
N GLY A 177 26.63 -3.63 7.02
CA GLY A 177 26.20 -2.38 7.67
C GLY A 177 25.67 -1.28 6.73
N SER A 178 25.66 -1.49 5.40
CA SER A 178 24.88 -0.65 4.48
C SER A 178 23.40 -1.03 4.52
N ARG A 179 22.50 -0.11 4.14
CA ARG A 179 21.06 -0.37 3.97
C ARG A 179 20.84 -1.77 3.38
N SER A 180 20.35 -2.66 4.22
CA SER A 180 19.95 -4.01 3.84
C SER A 180 18.54 -3.95 3.25
N LEU A 181 18.12 -5.01 2.57
CA LEU A 181 16.70 -5.21 2.24
C LEU A 181 15.80 -5.29 3.48
N ASP A 182 16.32 -5.11 4.69
CA ASP A 182 15.57 -5.16 5.94
C ASP A 182 14.51 -4.05 6.02
N GLU A 183 14.71 -2.90 5.37
CA GLU A 183 13.65 -1.88 5.20
C GLU A 183 12.51 -2.37 4.25
N CYS A 184 12.72 -3.47 3.52
CA CYS A 184 11.78 -4.09 2.58
C CYS A 184 11.40 -5.54 2.95
N GLY A 185 11.87 -6.09 4.07
CA GLY A 185 11.60 -7.45 4.58
C GLY A 185 12.81 -8.41 4.56
N ALA A 186 13.04 -9.12 5.67
CA ALA A 186 14.23 -9.94 5.92
C ALA A 186 14.41 -11.11 4.92
N LEU A 187 15.43 -11.04 4.07
CA LEU A 187 15.92 -12.19 3.30
C LEU A 187 16.94 -12.98 4.13
N PRO A 188 17.12 -14.29 3.91
CA PRO A 188 18.22 -15.04 4.49
C PRO A 188 19.57 -14.41 4.11
N GLU A 189 20.39 -14.09 5.11
CA GLU A 189 21.69 -13.45 4.92
C GLU A 189 22.84 -14.47 5.09
N PHE A 190 23.76 -14.50 4.13
CA PHE A 190 25.03 -15.22 4.23
C PHE A 190 26.18 -14.22 4.29
N ARG A 191 26.80 -14.09 5.46
CA ARG A 191 27.97 -13.20 5.63
C ARG A 191 29.24 -13.89 5.13
N LEU A 192 29.74 -13.43 3.99
CA LEU A 192 30.98 -13.87 3.39
C LEU A 192 32.17 -13.39 4.24
N GLN A 193 32.93 -14.34 4.78
CA GLN A 193 34.11 -14.07 5.61
C GLN A 193 35.34 -13.75 4.75
N PRO A 194 36.36 -13.07 5.29
CA PRO A 194 37.69 -13.03 4.69
C PRO A 194 38.24 -14.44 4.43
N LEU A 195 39.20 -14.56 3.52
CA LEU A 195 39.91 -15.82 3.28
C LEU A 195 40.66 -16.26 4.53
N ASP A 196 40.72 -17.57 4.76
CA ASP A 196 41.60 -18.14 5.79
C ASP A 196 43.07 -17.90 5.46
N GLU A 197 43.94 -18.03 6.47
CA GLU A 197 45.36 -17.72 6.34
C GLU A 197 46.05 -18.55 5.26
N GLU A 198 45.65 -19.81 5.09
CA GLU A 198 46.20 -20.74 4.10
C GLU A 198 45.84 -20.29 2.67
N SER A 199 44.57 -19.99 2.43
CA SER A 199 44.07 -19.51 1.13
C SER A 199 44.60 -18.12 0.80
N ALA A 200 44.73 -17.24 1.79
CA ALA A 200 45.32 -15.92 1.63
C ALA A 200 46.81 -16.02 1.25
N ALA A 201 47.58 -16.88 1.93
CA ALA A 201 48.98 -17.13 1.60
C ALA A 201 49.13 -17.77 0.22
N HIS A 202 48.25 -18.69 -0.15
CA HIS A 202 48.23 -19.31 -1.48
C HIS A 202 47.94 -18.26 -2.56
N LEU A 203 46.93 -17.39 -2.38
CA LEU A 203 46.59 -16.32 -3.32
C LEU A 203 47.78 -15.39 -3.59
N VAL A 204 48.48 -14.94 -2.54
CA VAL A 204 49.67 -14.07 -2.68
C VAL A 204 50.84 -14.82 -3.34
N THR A 205 50.98 -16.13 -3.11
CA THR A 205 52.06 -16.94 -3.73
C THR A 205 51.83 -17.13 -5.21
N THR A 206 50.58 -17.35 -5.61
CA THR A 206 50.21 -17.55 -7.01
C THR A 206 50.25 -16.23 -7.81
N ARG A 207 49.84 -15.11 -7.21
CA ARG A 207 49.71 -13.82 -7.92
C ARG A 207 50.92 -12.89 -7.78
N SER A 208 51.69 -13.02 -6.70
CA SER A 208 52.89 -12.22 -6.44
C SER A 208 54.04 -13.12 -6.00
N PRO A 209 54.58 -13.98 -6.90
CA PRO A 209 55.65 -14.92 -6.54
C PRO A 209 56.94 -14.20 -6.11
N ASP A 210 57.22 -13.03 -6.68
CA ASP A 210 58.47 -12.28 -6.50
C ASP A 210 58.52 -11.45 -5.20
N LEU A 211 57.47 -11.49 -4.37
CA LEU A 211 57.40 -10.72 -3.13
C LEU A 211 58.34 -11.31 -2.06
N VAL A 212 59.22 -10.47 -1.50
CA VAL A 212 60.16 -10.89 -0.44
C VAL A 212 59.43 -11.39 0.83
N PRO A 213 59.97 -12.35 1.59
CA PRO A 213 59.27 -12.98 2.71
C PRO A 213 58.77 -12.03 3.80
N SER A 214 59.52 -10.96 4.09
CA SER A 214 59.14 -9.93 5.07
C SER A 214 57.95 -9.08 4.60
N ALA A 215 57.93 -8.69 3.32
CA ALA A 215 56.83 -7.98 2.69
C ALA A 215 55.58 -8.87 2.62
N ARG A 216 55.75 -10.16 2.32
CA ARG A 216 54.66 -11.15 2.24
C ARG A 216 53.97 -11.32 3.60
N ARG A 217 54.74 -11.44 4.68
CA ARG A 217 54.20 -11.55 6.04
C ARG A 217 53.46 -10.28 6.44
N ARG A 218 54.04 -9.10 6.17
CA ARG A 218 53.38 -7.81 6.44
C ARG A 218 52.09 -7.64 5.64
N LEU A 219 52.08 -8.04 4.37
CA LEU A 219 50.90 -8.01 3.51
C LEU A 219 49.78 -8.89 4.07
N LEU A 220 50.07 -10.14 4.45
CA LEU A 220 49.08 -11.04 5.04
C LEU A 220 48.50 -10.48 6.34
N THR A 221 49.34 -9.87 7.19
CA THR A 221 48.90 -9.19 8.42
C THR A 221 48.06 -7.94 8.14
N VAL A 222 48.40 -7.16 7.11
CA VAL A 222 47.69 -5.90 6.79
C VAL A 222 46.38 -6.16 6.05
N ALA A 223 46.34 -7.14 5.15
CA ALA A 223 45.18 -7.46 4.34
C ALA A 223 44.12 -8.26 5.12
N CYS A 224 44.47 -8.90 6.24
CA CYS A 224 43.55 -9.67 7.09
C CYS A 224 42.61 -10.61 6.30
N GLY A 225 43.16 -11.30 5.29
CA GLY A 225 42.40 -12.23 4.45
C GLY A 225 41.46 -11.59 3.41
N ASN A 226 41.46 -10.27 3.25
CA ASN A 226 40.68 -9.58 2.22
C ASN A 226 41.32 -9.79 0.83
N PRO A 227 40.65 -10.50 -0.11
CA PRO A 227 41.22 -10.80 -1.43
C PRO A 227 41.65 -9.57 -2.21
N LEU A 228 40.86 -8.49 -2.19
CA LEU A 228 41.23 -7.26 -2.89
C LEU A 228 42.51 -6.66 -2.33
N ALA A 229 42.66 -6.61 -1.01
CA ALA A 229 43.88 -6.13 -0.39
C ALA A 229 45.09 -7.01 -0.70
N LEU A 230 44.91 -8.33 -0.78
CA LEU A 230 45.98 -9.27 -1.12
C LEU A 230 46.45 -9.14 -2.58
N LEU A 231 45.57 -8.72 -3.49
CA LEU A 231 45.87 -8.53 -4.91
C LEU A 231 46.44 -7.15 -5.23
N GLU A 232 45.94 -6.09 -4.55
CA GLU A 232 46.24 -4.71 -4.92
C GLU A 232 47.40 -4.10 -4.13
N LEU A 233 47.56 -4.42 -2.84
CA LEU A 233 48.65 -3.89 -2.02
C LEU A 233 50.07 -4.37 -2.42
N PRO A 234 50.29 -5.55 -3.05
CA PRO A 234 51.61 -5.95 -3.56
C PRO A 234 52.29 -4.91 -4.46
N SER A 235 51.54 -4.19 -5.29
CA SER A 235 52.08 -3.21 -6.24
C SER A 235 52.73 -1.99 -5.55
N ALA A 236 52.35 -1.72 -4.29
CA ALA A 236 52.89 -0.65 -3.46
C ALA A 236 54.03 -1.10 -2.51
N LEU A 237 54.42 -2.39 -2.54
CA LEU A 237 55.43 -2.97 -1.64
C LEU A 237 56.74 -3.30 -2.39
N PRO A 238 57.91 -3.16 -1.74
CA PRO A 238 59.21 -3.34 -2.40
C PRO A 238 59.44 -4.80 -2.82
N THR A 239 59.84 -4.98 -4.08
CA THR A 239 60.24 -6.26 -4.69
C THR A 239 61.73 -6.59 -4.51
N ALA A 240 62.54 -5.64 -4.01
CA ALA A 240 63.97 -5.81 -3.75
C ALA A 240 64.33 -5.60 -2.26
N PRO A 241 65.30 -6.36 -1.70
CA PRO A 241 65.76 -6.15 -0.33
C PRO A 241 66.56 -4.84 -0.22
N GLY A 242 66.08 -3.87 0.58
CA GLY A 242 66.87 -2.69 0.97
C GLY A 242 66.22 -1.31 0.82
N LEU A 243 65.01 -1.20 0.26
CA LEU A 243 64.27 0.07 0.22
C LEU A 243 63.47 0.27 1.53
N ALA A 244 63.58 1.46 2.13
CA ALA A 244 62.75 1.83 3.26
C ALA A 244 61.26 1.74 2.86
N PRO A 245 60.39 1.17 3.69
CA PRO A 245 58.98 1.00 3.35
C PRO A 245 58.32 2.38 3.26
N ASN A 246 57.65 2.69 2.14
CA ASN A 246 56.62 3.74 2.14
C ASN A 246 55.59 3.35 3.20
N GLU A 247 55.46 4.18 4.24
CA GLU A 247 54.60 3.92 5.39
C GLU A 247 53.13 3.98 4.96
N VAL A 248 52.50 2.83 4.71
CA VAL A 248 51.03 2.73 4.74
C VAL A 248 50.62 2.83 6.22
N PRO A 249 49.89 3.87 6.67
CA PRO A 249 49.57 4.05 8.07
C PRO A 249 48.69 2.89 8.59
N GLY A 250 49.18 2.14 9.57
CA GLY A 250 48.48 1.01 10.18
C GLY A 250 47.25 1.37 11.04
N VAL A 251 46.81 2.63 11.01
CA VAL A 251 45.79 3.19 11.92
C VAL A 251 44.40 3.28 11.27
N LEU A 252 44.29 3.26 9.94
CA LEU A 252 43.00 3.39 9.24
C LEU A 252 42.30 2.02 9.04
N PRO A 253 40.96 1.95 8.95
CA PRO A 253 40.24 0.76 8.47
C PRO A 253 40.70 0.32 7.07
N LEU A 254 40.66 -0.98 6.77
CA LEU A 254 41.19 -1.56 5.52
C LEU A 254 40.57 -0.97 4.24
N GLY A 255 39.27 -0.65 4.25
CA GLY A 255 38.58 -0.01 3.13
C GLY A 255 39.18 1.35 2.77
N GLN A 256 39.43 2.21 3.76
CA GLN A 256 40.04 3.53 3.57
C GLN A 256 41.49 3.45 3.08
N ARG A 257 42.22 2.39 3.47
CA ARG A 257 43.58 2.14 2.95
C ARG A 257 43.55 1.78 1.46
N LEU A 258 42.59 0.96 1.04
CA LEU A 258 42.43 0.58 -0.37
C LEU A 258 41.96 1.77 -1.22
N GLU A 259 41.07 2.60 -0.71
CA GLU A 259 40.68 3.88 -1.33
C GLU A 259 41.90 4.81 -1.48
N THR A 260 42.78 4.88 -0.47
CA THR A 260 44.02 5.66 -0.56
C THR A 260 44.96 5.12 -1.65
N VAL A 261 45.09 3.80 -1.77
CA VAL A 261 45.96 3.16 -2.79
C VAL A 261 45.39 3.37 -4.19
N PHE A 262 44.11 3.12 -4.43
CA PHE A 262 43.48 3.44 -5.72
C PHE A 262 43.51 4.93 -6.02
N GLY A 263 43.32 5.76 -5.01
CA GLY A 263 43.45 7.21 -5.12
C GLY A 263 44.84 7.63 -5.61
N SER A 264 45.90 7.08 -5.03
CA SER A 264 47.28 7.36 -5.47
C SER A 264 47.54 6.95 -6.93
N ARG A 265 47.08 5.76 -7.33
CA ARG A 265 47.20 5.28 -8.72
C ARG A 265 46.43 6.15 -9.70
N VAL A 266 45.22 6.57 -9.33
CA VAL A 266 44.42 7.50 -10.12
C VAL A 266 45.14 8.85 -10.25
N THR A 267 45.72 9.39 -9.18
CA THR A 267 46.46 10.66 -9.25
C THR A 267 47.75 10.59 -10.08
N ASP A 268 48.35 9.39 -10.21
CA ASP A 268 49.54 9.15 -11.03
C ASP A 268 49.22 9.04 -12.54
N LEU A 269 47.95 8.85 -12.91
CA LEU A 269 47.54 8.80 -14.31
C LEU A 269 47.65 10.17 -15.00
N PRO A 270 47.81 10.21 -16.33
CA PRO A 270 47.67 11.46 -17.08
C PRO A 270 46.30 12.11 -16.85
N HIS A 271 46.27 13.45 -16.79
CA HIS A 271 45.04 14.22 -16.60
C HIS A 271 43.90 13.85 -17.58
N PRO A 272 44.15 13.60 -18.88
CA PRO A 272 43.12 13.10 -19.80
C PRO A 272 42.46 11.79 -19.34
N SER A 273 43.27 10.83 -18.86
CA SER A 273 42.78 9.55 -18.33
C SER A 273 41.93 9.77 -17.08
N GLN A 274 42.40 10.60 -16.13
CA GLN A 274 41.64 10.93 -14.91
C GLN A 274 40.28 11.55 -15.25
N ARG A 275 40.25 12.45 -16.25
CA ARG A 275 39.02 13.13 -16.68
C ARG A 275 38.01 12.17 -17.28
N LEU A 276 38.43 11.29 -18.18
CA LEU A 276 37.57 10.28 -18.80
C LEU A 276 37.07 9.25 -17.78
N LEU A 277 37.92 8.88 -16.81
CA LEU A 277 37.52 8.02 -15.70
C LEU A 277 36.48 8.68 -14.80
N LEU A 278 36.62 9.98 -14.50
CA LEU A 278 35.60 10.72 -13.76
C LEU A 278 34.28 10.83 -14.54
N LEU A 279 34.36 11.00 -15.86
CA LEU A 279 33.20 11.02 -16.75
C LEU A 279 32.45 9.66 -16.70
N ALA A 280 33.19 8.55 -16.79
CA ALA A 280 32.61 7.22 -16.63
C ALA A 280 32.05 6.96 -15.23
N ALA A 281 32.71 7.47 -14.20
CA ALA A 281 32.25 7.38 -12.82
C ALA A 281 30.93 8.13 -12.58
N LEU A 282 30.72 9.28 -13.22
CA LEU A 282 29.50 10.08 -13.05
C LEU A 282 28.38 9.74 -14.04
N GLU A 283 28.70 9.19 -15.22
CA GLU A 283 27.71 8.65 -16.18
C GLU A 283 27.04 7.38 -15.64
N GLY A 284 27.82 6.52 -15.00
CA GLY A 284 27.37 5.40 -14.18
C GLY A 284 27.17 4.06 -14.89
N VAL A 285 26.84 4.04 -16.18
CA VAL A 285 26.58 2.81 -16.96
C VAL A 285 27.84 2.38 -17.76
N GLY A 286 28.72 3.32 -18.05
CA GLY A 286 29.94 3.16 -18.81
C GLY A 286 29.75 3.18 -20.34
N ASP A 287 28.66 3.73 -20.87
CA ASP A 287 28.38 3.73 -22.32
C ASP A 287 29.45 4.50 -23.11
N LEU A 288 30.28 3.78 -23.87
CA LEU A 288 31.41 4.37 -24.60
C LEU A 288 30.99 5.46 -25.60
N GLY A 289 29.77 5.39 -26.16
CA GLY A 289 29.23 6.41 -27.05
C GLY A 289 28.89 7.71 -26.32
N VAL A 290 28.26 7.60 -25.13
CA VAL A 290 28.00 8.75 -24.25
C VAL A 290 29.32 9.34 -23.76
N LEU A 291 30.28 8.51 -23.34
CA LEU A 291 31.58 8.97 -22.88
C LEU A 291 32.33 9.74 -23.97
N GLN A 292 32.37 9.22 -25.20
CA GLN A 292 33.03 9.87 -26.32
C GLN A 292 32.34 11.18 -26.72
N ALA A 293 31.01 11.20 -26.76
CA ALA A 293 30.26 12.42 -27.07
C ALA A 293 30.44 13.49 -25.99
N ALA A 294 30.47 13.10 -24.72
CA ALA A 294 30.63 14.04 -23.60
C ALA A 294 32.07 14.57 -23.51
N ALA A 295 33.06 13.72 -23.79
CA ALA A 295 34.47 14.14 -23.90
C ALA A 295 34.66 15.18 -25.02
N ARG A 296 34.01 14.99 -26.18
CA ARG A 296 34.01 15.97 -27.28
C ARG A 296 33.36 17.30 -26.87
N GLN A 297 32.25 17.25 -26.12
CA GLN A 297 31.56 18.46 -25.67
C GLN A 297 32.29 19.22 -24.56
N ALA A 298 33.07 18.53 -23.73
CA ALA A 298 33.92 19.19 -22.74
C ALA A 298 35.02 20.07 -23.37
N ASN A 299 35.18 20.04 -24.72
CA ASN A 299 36.17 20.80 -25.48
C ASN A 299 37.62 20.50 -25.08
N ASP A 300 37.83 19.38 -24.39
CA ASP A 300 39.11 18.98 -23.83
C ASP A 300 40.00 18.25 -24.85
N GLY A 301 39.46 17.88 -26.02
CA GLY A 301 40.19 17.21 -27.10
C GLY A 301 40.61 15.77 -26.79
N TYR A 302 40.10 15.17 -25.70
CA TYR A 302 40.42 13.82 -25.26
C TYR A 302 39.67 12.78 -26.10
N ASP A 303 40.33 11.65 -26.35
CA ASP A 303 39.74 10.49 -27.01
C ASP A 303 39.76 9.27 -26.08
N LEU A 304 38.97 8.24 -26.40
CA LEU A 304 38.95 6.99 -25.64
C LEU A 304 40.34 6.32 -25.59
N GLU A 305 41.24 6.62 -26.54
CA GLU A 305 42.64 6.18 -26.52
C GLU A 305 43.42 6.69 -25.29
N ASP A 306 43.01 7.82 -24.70
CA ASP A 306 43.58 8.37 -23.47
C ASP A 306 43.24 7.51 -22.23
N LEU A 307 42.37 6.50 -22.33
CA LEU A 307 42.15 5.50 -21.28
C LEU A 307 43.22 4.40 -21.27
N ALA A 308 44.07 4.29 -22.29
CA ALA A 308 45.10 3.24 -22.38
C ALA A 308 46.03 3.16 -21.15
N PRO A 309 46.46 4.26 -20.50
CA PRO A 309 47.20 4.20 -19.24
C PRO A 309 46.41 3.56 -18.11
N ALA A 310 45.10 3.86 -18.01
CA ALA A 310 44.22 3.29 -16.98
C ALA A 310 43.92 1.80 -17.22
N GLU A 311 43.85 1.37 -18.49
CA GLU A 311 43.74 -0.05 -18.84
C GLU A 311 45.02 -0.83 -18.54
N ARG A 312 46.19 -0.26 -18.84
CA ARG A 312 47.50 -0.86 -18.52
C ARG A 312 47.73 -0.98 -17.01
N ASP A 313 47.25 -0.01 -16.24
CA ASP A 313 47.27 -0.06 -14.78
C ASP A 313 46.13 -0.92 -14.21
N GLU A 314 45.36 -1.60 -15.06
CA GLU A 314 44.27 -2.50 -14.68
C GLU A 314 43.16 -1.84 -13.83
N LEU A 315 42.97 -0.53 -13.94
CA LEU A 315 41.92 0.19 -13.21
C LEU A 315 40.56 0.04 -13.89
N VAL A 316 40.56 -0.03 -15.22
CA VAL A 316 39.37 -0.20 -16.06
C VAL A 316 39.64 -1.21 -17.17
N TYR A 317 38.57 -1.72 -17.77
CA TYR A 317 38.63 -2.47 -19.01
C TYR A 317 37.40 -2.16 -19.87
N MET A 318 37.58 -2.20 -21.19
CA MET A 318 36.47 -2.11 -22.14
C MET A 318 35.88 -3.50 -22.43
N ASP A 319 34.58 -3.65 -22.23
CA ASP A 319 33.83 -4.83 -22.66
C ASP A 319 33.40 -4.63 -24.12
N GLU A 320 34.11 -5.28 -25.05
CA GLU A 320 33.87 -5.15 -26.50
C GLU A 320 32.46 -5.61 -26.91
N GLY A 321 31.88 -6.58 -26.21
CA GLY A 321 30.56 -7.13 -26.53
C GLY A 321 29.42 -6.17 -26.15
N THR A 322 29.55 -5.48 -25.02
CA THR A 322 28.54 -4.53 -24.55
C THR A 322 28.86 -3.07 -24.88
N ARG A 323 30.06 -2.79 -25.42
CA ARG A 323 30.59 -1.45 -25.69
C ARG A 323 30.52 -0.53 -24.46
N ARG A 324 30.90 -1.08 -23.31
CA ARG A 324 30.90 -0.37 -22.02
C ARG A 324 32.27 -0.37 -21.37
N LEU A 325 32.62 0.74 -20.74
CA LEU A 325 33.75 0.82 -19.82
C LEU A 325 33.34 0.25 -18.46
N ARG A 326 34.12 -0.70 -17.93
CA ARG A 326 33.92 -1.25 -16.59
C ARG A 326 35.11 -0.94 -15.70
N PHE A 327 34.81 -0.49 -14.48
CA PHE A 327 35.80 -0.41 -13.41
C PHE A 327 36.07 -1.80 -12.88
N ARG A 328 37.33 -2.14 -12.67
CA ARG A 328 37.68 -3.43 -12.04
C ARG A 328 37.15 -3.53 -10.62
N HIS A 329 37.04 -2.39 -9.93
CA HIS A 329 36.50 -2.36 -8.58
C HIS A 329 35.68 -1.08 -8.31
N PRO A 330 34.51 -1.18 -7.63
CA PRO A 330 33.69 -0.01 -7.29
C PRO A 330 34.42 1.06 -6.45
N LEU A 331 35.42 0.68 -5.65
CA LEU A 331 36.22 1.64 -4.87
C LEU A 331 37.04 2.59 -5.74
N ILE A 332 37.37 2.21 -6.98
CA ILE A 332 38.06 3.11 -7.92
C ILE A 332 37.14 4.28 -8.27
N ARG A 333 35.86 4.01 -8.50
CA ARG A 333 34.82 5.02 -8.73
C ARG A 333 34.66 5.94 -7.52
N SER A 334 34.59 5.37 -6.32
CA SER A 334 34.51 6.15 -5.07
C SER A 334 35.76 7.04 -4.89
N ALA A 335 36.95 6.50 -5.09
CA ALA A 335 38.21 7.25 -5.01
C ALA A 335 38.30 8.36 -6.06
N LEU A 336 37.84 8.13 -7.30
CA LEU A 336 37.74 9.16 -8.34
C LEU A 336 36.82 10.31 -7.92
N VAL A 337 35.62 10.00 -7.41
CA VAL A 337 34.65 11.01 -7.01
C VAL A 337 35.12 11.79 -5.78
N GLU A 338 35.74 11.12 -4.80
CA GLU A 338 36.26 11.71 -3.57
C GLU A 338 37.50 12.59 -3.81
N ASN A 339 38.43 12.13 -4.65
CA ASN A 339 39.63 12.89 -5.01
C ASN A 339 39.36 14.03 -6.00
N SER A 340 38.19 14.03 -6.65
CA SER A 340 37.78 15.12 -7.53
C SER A 340 37.39 16.36 -6.74
N THR A 341 37.74 17.52 -7.27
CA THR A 341 37.20 18.79 -6.79
C THR A 341 35.73 18.94 -7.18
N SER A 342 34.99 19.76 -6.44
CA SER A 342 33.60 20.10 -6.80
C SER A 342 33.50 20.77 -8.17
N GLY A 343 34.54 21.48 -8.63
CA GLY A 343 34.60 22.08 -9.96
C GLY A 343 34.68 21.04 -11.06
N GLU A 344 35.52 20.02 -10.89
CA GLU A 344 35.68 18.93 -11.85
C GLU A 344 34.40 18.12 -12.00
N ARG A 345 33.73 17.77 -10.88
CA ARG A 345 32.46 17.04 -10.89
C ARG A 345 31.36 17.81 -11.64
N ARG A 346 31.22 19.11 -11.39
CA ARG A 346 30.22 19.95 -12.07
C ARG A 346 30.46 20.04 -13.57
N ALA A 347 31.72 20.21 -13.98
CA ALA A 347 32.06 20.29 -15.39
C ALA A 347 31.76 18.95 -16.12
N VAL A 348 31.99 17.81 -15.46
CA VAL A 348 31.58 16.50 -16.00
C VAL A 348 30.06 16.36 -16.07
N HIS A 349 29.32 16.73 -15.02
CA HIS A 349 27.86 16.73 -15.05
C HIS A 349 27.30 17.63 -16.16
N SER A 350 27.90 18.80 -16.38
CA SER A 350 27.52 19.69 -17.49
C SER A 350 27.74 19.03 -18.86
N ALA A 351 28.89 18.39 -19.07
CA ALA A 351 29.18 17.68 -20.31
C ALA A 351 28.21 16.51 -20.56
N LEU A 352 27.89 15.73 -19.53
CA LEU A 352 26.92 14.63 -19.61
C LEU A 352 25.50 15.15 -19.94
N ALA A 353 25.09 16.24 -19.30
CA ALA A 353 23.79 16.86 -19.56
C ALA A 353 23.61 17.34 -21.01
N GLN A 354 24.68 17.79 -21.67
CA GLN A 354 24.63 18.25 -23.06
C GLN A 354 24.45 17.10 -24.07
N VAL A 355 24.86 15.88 -23.70
CA VAL A 355 24.78 14.70 -24.56
C VAL A 355 23.49 13.91 -24.34
N LEU A 356 22.97 13.89 -23.11
CA LEU A 356 21.79 13.11 -22.72
C LEU A 356 20.46 13.78 -23.09
N VAL A 357 20.39 14.46 -24.25
CA VAL A 357 19.21 15.22 -24.70
C VAL A 357 17.95 14.33 -24.81
N ASP A 358 18.12 13.09 -25.24
CA ASP A 358 17.05 12.10 -25.40
C ASP A 358 16.65 11.40 -24.09
N GLN A 359 17.33 11.71 -22.98
CA GLN A 359 17.09 11.11 -21.66
C GLN A 359 16.77 12.21 -20.64
N PRO A 360 15.55 12.80 -20.68
CA PRO A 360 15.21 14.03 -19.97
C PRO A 360 15.38 13.94 -18.45
N GLU A 361 15.08 12.80 -17.84
CA GLU A 361 15.27 12.58 -16.39
C GLU A 361 16.75 12.62 -16.00
N ARG A 362 17.61 11.92 -16.76
CA ARG A 362 19.05 11.90 -16.52
C ARG A 362 19.69 13.26 -16.78
N ARG A 363 19.28 13.92 -17.87
CA ARG A 363 19.72 15.27 -18.20
C ARG A 363 19.35 16.26 -17.09
N ALA A 364 18.12 16.21 -16.60
CA ALA A 364 17.67 17.09 -15.52
C ALA A 364 18.47 16.86 -14.22
N TRP A 365 18.78 15.60 -13.88
CA TRP A 365 19.63 15.31 -12.73
C TRP A 365 21.05 15.86 -12.90
N HIS A 366 21.70 15.58 -14.02
CA HIS A 366 23.05 16.08 -14.28
C HIS A 366 23.12 17.61 -14.32
N LEU A 367 22.13 18.29 -14.92
CA LEU A 367 22.03 19.74 -14.82
C LEU A 367 21.87 20.18 -13.37
N GLY A 368 21.02 19.49 -12.60
CA GLY A 368 20.82 19.78 -11.18
C GLY A 368 22.07 19.63 -10.32
N GLU A 369 22.96 18.68 -10.63
CA GLU A 369 24.26 18.51 -9.95
C GLU A 369 25.34 19.47 -10.47
N ALA A 370 25.25 19.89 -11.74
CA ALA A 370 26.17 20.85 -12.34
C ALA A 370 25.91 22.29 -11.89
N THR A 371 24.66 22.62 -11.56
CA THR A 371 24.22 23.98 -11.20
C THR A 371 24.50 24.31 -9.74
N LEU A 372 25.14 25.45 -9.50
CA LEU A 372 25.44 25.97 -8.15
C LEU A 372 24.47 27.04 -7.69
N GLU A 373 24.21 28.00 -8.56
CA GLU A 373 23.32 29.13 -8.28
C GLU A 373 21.91 28.80 -8.77
N PRO A 374 20.87 29.41 -8.19
CA PRO A 374 19.52 29.20 -8.67
C PRO A 374 19.38 29.46 -10.18
N ASP A 375 18.87 28.47 -10.92
CA ASP A 375 18.61 28.51 -12.36
C ASP A 375 17.21 27.95 -12.64
N GLU A 376 16.31 28.84 -13.03
CA GLU A 376 14.91 28.49 -13.31
C GLU A 376 14.78 27.50 -14.47
N ASN A 377 15.66 27.54 -15.48
CA ASN A 377 15.59 26.61 -16.60
C ASN A 377 15.88 25.17 -16.16
N VAL A 378 16.84 25.01 -15.25
CA VAL A 378 17.16 23.69 -14.66
C VAL A 378 16.04 23.25 -13.73
N ALA A 379 15.49 24.16 -12.92
CA ALA A 379 14.36 23.86 -12.04
C ALA A 379 13.12 23.38 -12.82
N VAL A 380 12.81 23.98 -13.97
CA VAL A 380 11.72 23.54 -14.87
C VAL A 380 11.96 22.13 -15.42
N LEU A 381 13.20 21.82 -15.83
CA LEU A 381 13.56 20.48 -16.31
C LEU A 381 13.44 19.43 -15.20
N MET A 382 13.88 19.76 -13.98
CA MET A 382 13.73 18.88 -12.82
C MET A 382 12.25 18.68 -12.45
N GLU A 383 11.42 19.72 -12.49
CA GLU A 383 9.99 19.59 -12.28
C GLU A 383 9.31 18.75 -13.37
N HIS A 384 9.80 18.79 -14.61
CA HIS A 384 9.34 17.89 -15.66
C HIS A 384 9.76 16.44 -15.39
N ALA A 385 11.01 16.19 -14.98
CA ALA A 385 11.48 14.88 -14.56
C ALA A 385 10.64 14.33 -13.40
N ALA A 386 10.34 15.15 -12.38
CA ALA A 386 9.47 14.76 -11.28
C ALA A 386 8.07 14.32 -11.75
N ARG A 387 7.50 14.99 -12.76
CA ARG A 387 6.22 14.58 -13.36
C ARG A 387 6.30 13.21 -14.04
N ILE A 388 7.40 12.90 -14.72
CA ILE A 388 7.62 11.59 -15.32
C ILE A 388 7.73 10.53 -14.23
N THR A 389 8.53 10.80 -13.19
CA THR A 389 8.71 9.91 -12.03
C THR A 389 7.38 9.61 -11.32
N LEU A 390 6.55 10.64 -11.10
CA LEU A 390 5.21 10.49 -10.54
C LEU A 390 4.29 9.66 -11.45
N ARG A 391 4.38 9.84 -12.77
CA ARG A 391 3.63 9.05 -13.76
C ARG A 391 4.06 7.58 -13.81
N ARG A 392 5.25 7.23 -13.34
CA ARG A 392 5.70 5.84 -13.18
C ARG A 392 5.25 5.22 -11.86
N GLY A 393 4.58 5.98 -10.98
CA GLY A 393 4.13 5.51 -9.68
C GLY A 393 5.15 5.68 -8.54
N ASP A 394 6.25 6.42 -8.77
CA ASP A 394 7.24 6.71 -7.72
C ASP A 394 7.01 8.10 -7.10
N ALA A 395 6.11 8.15 -6.12
CA ALA A 395 5.78 9.38 -5.40
C ALA A 395 6.95 9.93 -4.57
N VAL A 396 7.79 9.05 -4.02
CA VAL A 396 8.93 9.44 -3.18
C VAL A 396 10.04 10.06 -4.03
N GLY A 397 10.37 9.40 -5.15
CA GLY A 397 11.30 9.92 -6.15
C GLY A 397 10.83 11.26 -6.71
N GLY A 398 9.55 11.36 -7.10
CA GLY A 398 8.95 12.61 -7.58
C GLY A 398 9.01 13.75 -6.56
N MET A 399 8.70 13.48 -5.29
CA MET A 399 8.79 14.46 -4.20
C MET A 399 10.24 14.95 -4.02
N ARG A 400 11.23 14.04 -3.98
CA ARG A 400 12.64 14.42 -3.83
C ARG A 400 13.14 15.26 -5.00
N THR A 401 12.74 14.93 -6.23
CA THR A 401 13.08 15.72 -7.41
C THR A 401 12.43 17.11 -7.37
N LEU A 402 11.20 17.24 -6.84
CA LEU A 402 10.57 18.55 -6.62
C LEU A 402 11.28 19.39 -5.56
N ILE A 403 11.74 18.78 -4.46
CA ILE A 403 12.54 19.48 -3.43
C ILE A 403 13.82 20.01 -4.06
N ARG A 404 14.54 19.18 -4.83
CA ARG A 404 15.75 19.62 -5.52
C ARG A 404 15.47 20.69 -6.59
N ALA A 405 14.35 20.58 -7.31
CA ALA A 405 13.92 21.63 -8.24
C ALA A 405 13.70 22.96 -7.49
N ALA A 406 13.11 22.93 -6.30
CA ALA A 406 12.92 24.12 -5.48
C ALA A 406 14.24 24.71 -4.96
N ASP A 407 15.23 23.89 -4.60
CA ASP A 407 16.57 24.39 -4.19
C ASP A 407 17.27 25.15 -5.31
N LEU A 408 17.05 24.74 -6.56
CA LEU A 408 17.59 25.39 -7.76
C LEU A 408 16.70 26.52 -8.28
N THR A 409 15.58 26.80 -7.63
CA THR A 409 14.68 27.89 -8.04
C THR A 409 15.11 29.20 -7.37
N PRO A 410 15.20 30.32 -8.11
CA PRO A 410 15.42 31.62 -7.48
C PRO A 410 14.36 31.93 -6.40
N PRO A 411 14.69 32.70 -5.34
CA PRO A 411 13.70 33.10 -4.33
C PRO A 411 12.49 33.77 -4.99
N GLY A 412 11.28 33.29 -4.68
CA GLY A 412 10.05 33.77 -5.32
C GLY A 412 8.91 32.75 -5.29
N PRO A 413 7.80 33.05 -5.99
CA PRO A 413 6.58 32.25 -5.96
C PRO A 413 6.76 30.83 -6.51
N ASP A 414 7.62 30.62 -7.50
CA ASP A 414 7.86 29.29 -8.08
C ASP A 414 8.56 28.32 -7.12
N ARG A 415 9.48 28.82 -6.29
CA ARG A 415 10.16 28.01 -5.27
C ARG A 415 9.15 27.56 -4.22
N SER A 416 8.30 28.49 -3.76
CA SER A 416 7.20 28.19 -2.84
C SER A 416 6.24 27.16 -3.44
N ARG A 417 5.84 27.33 -4.71
CA ARG A 417 4.95 26.41 -5.44
C ARG A 417 5.51 24.99 -5.52
N ARG A 418 6.81 24.83 -5.85
CA ARG A 418 7.46 23.51 -5.96
C ARG A 418 7.56 22.79 -4.61
N LEU A 419 7.93 23.51 -3.53
CA LEU A 419 7.94 22.97 -2.16
C LEU A 419 6.55 22.59 -1.68
N ALA A 420 5.56 23.44 -1.94
CA ALA A 420 4.16 23.17 -1.62
C ALA A 420 3.61 21.94 -2.34
N LYS A 421 3.96 21.76 -3.62
CA LYS A 421 3.62 20.56 -4.39
C LYS A 421 4.27 19.31 -3.83
N ALA A 422 5.55 19.38 -3.42
CA ALA A 422 6.21 18.30 -2.71
C ALA A 422 5.53 17.97 -1.37
N ALA A 423 5.11 18.99 -0.61
CA ALA A 423 4.37 18.83 0.63
C ALA A 423 3.01 18.14 0.42
N TYR A 424 2.25 18.56 -0.59
CA TYR A 424 0.97 17.94 -0.95
C TYR A 424 1.14 16.46 -1.31
N ILE A 425 2.08 16.15 -2.20
CA ILE A 425 2.38 14.77 -2.61
C ILE A 425 2.84 13.94 -1.40
N GLY A 426 3.68 14.50 -0.53
CA GLY A 426 4.12 13.85 0.69
C GLY A 426 2.95 13.50 1.62
N ALA A 427 2.05 14.45 1.86
CA ALA A 427 0.87 14.26 2.70
C ALA A 427 -0.12 13.23 2.14
N GLU A 428 -0.34 13.22 0.83
CA GLU A 428 -1.32 12.33 0.17
C GLU A 428 -0.74 10.94 -0.20
N SER A 429 0.55 10.87 -0.54
CA SER A 429 1.16 9.70 -1.17
C SER A 429 2.25 9.02 -0.35
N THR A 430 2.67 9.56 0.80
CA THR A 430 3.72 8.94 1.62
C THR A 430 3.34 8.73 3.08
N GLY A 431 2.21 9.27 3.55
CA GLY A 431 1.86 9.15 4.97
C GLY A 431 2.61 10.12 5.89
N ALA A 432 3.59 10.87 5.39
CA ALA A 432 4.58 11.59 6.19
C ALA A 432 4.17 13.04 6.49
N LEU A 433 3.11 13.24 7.29
CA LEU A 433 2.63 14.57 7.70
C LEU A 433 3.71 15.48 8.31
N PRO A 434 4.65 15.01 9.16
CA PRO A 434 5.70 15.87 9.71
C PRO A 434 6.67 16.41 8.65
N SER A 435 6.96 15.63 7.62
CA SER A 435 7.79 16.07 6.50
C SER A 435 7.04 17.04 5.60
N ALA A 436 5.76 16.79 5.34
CA ALA A 436 4.90 17.72 4.59
C ALA A 436 4.79 19.09 5.30
N ARG A 437 4.68 19.10 6.64
CA ARG A 437 4.65 20.34 7.44
C ARG A 437 5.92 21.17 7.27
N ARG A 438 7.09 20.54 7.40
CA ARG A 438 8.39 21.22 7.21
C ARG A 438 8.50 21.83 5.81
N LEU A 439 8.16 21.06 4.77
CA LEU A 439 8.20 21.54 3.38
C LEU A 439 7.25 22.73 3.14
N LEU A 440 6.07 22.72 3.77
CA LEU A 440 5.11 23.81 3.66
C LEU A 440 5.58 25.06 4.43
N ASP A 441 6.19 24.88 5.60
CA ASP A 441 6.78 26.00 6.34
C ASP A 441 7.93 26.63 5.54
N ASP A 442 8.83 25.84 4.96
CA ASP A 442 9.88 26.33 4.06
C ASP A 442 9.30 27.07 2.84
N ALA A 443 8.19 26.57 2.26
CA ALA A 443 7.47 27.22 1.17
C ALA A 443 6.95 28.61 1.57
N ARG A 444 6.44 28.77 2.81
CA ARG A 444 5.94 30.05 3.33
C ARG A 444 7.06 31.05 3.57
N HIS A 445 8.20 30.61 4.11
CA HIS A 445 9.34 31.48 4.40
C HIS A 445 10.00 32.02 3.12
N THR A 446 9.81 31.34 1.99
CA THR A 446 10.39 31.73 0.70
C THR A 446 9.50 32.66 -0.13
N ALA A 447 8.20 32.78 0.21
CA ALA A 447 7.26 33.59 -0.54
C ALA A 447 7.42 35.08 -0.20
N THR A 448 7.75 35.91 -1.20
CA THR A 448 7.87 37.38 -1.07
C THR A 448 6.51 38.09 -1.06
N GLU A 449 5.46 37.45 -1.56
CA GLU A 449 4.07 37.90 -1.52
C GLU A 449 3.14 36.77 -1.05
N PRO A 450 1.99 37.06 -0.40
CA PRO A 450 1.08 36.05 0.15
C PRO A 450 0.28 35.23 -0.88
N MET A 451 0.69 35.18 -2.15
CA MET A 451 0.01 34.38 -3.17
C MET A 451 0.33 32.90 -2.94
N SER A 452 -0.44 32.25 -2.07
CA SER A 452 -0.32 30.82 -1.83
C SER A 452 -0.73 30.07 -3.09
N SER A 453 0.20 29.33 -3.71
CA SER A 453 -0.14 28.42 -4.80
C SER A 453 -1.28 27.46 -4.43
N LEU A 454 -2.05 26.98 -5.41
CA LEU A 454 -3.16 26.03 -5.17
C LEU A 454 -2.70 24.80 -4.36
N HIS A 455 -1.53 24.24 -4.71
CA HIS A 455 -0.93 23.14 -3.97
C HIS A 455 -0.53 23.51 -2.53
N SER A 456 -0.14 24.75 -2.28
CA SER A 456 0.15 25.23 -0.92
C SER A 456 -1.10 25.27 -0.08
N ALA A 457 -2.20 25.81 -0.63
CA ALA A 457 -3.48 25.85 0.04
C ALA A 457 -4.03 24.44 0.28
N ALA A 458 -3.95 23.54 -0.71
CA ALA A 458 -4.37 22.15 -0.57
C ALA A 458 -3.55 21.39 0.50
N ALA A 459 -2.22 21.46 0.46
CA ALA A 459 -1.35 20.83 1.46
C ALA A 459 -1.61 21.40 2.87
N ALA A 460 -1.74 22.72 2.97
CA ALA A 460 -2.06 23.39 4.23
C ALA A 460 -3.43 22.96 4.77
N ALA A 461 -4.45 22.87 3.92
CA ALA A 461 -5.78 22.41 4.32
C ALA A 461 -5.72 20.97 4.86
N VAL A 462 -5.00 20.05 4.22
CA VAL A 462 -4.82 18.68 4.72
C VAL A 462 -4.15 18.69 6.11
N LEU A 463 -3.15 19.53 6.32
CA LEU A 463 -2.48 19.66 7.63
C LEU A 463 -3.36 20.33 8.70
N ILE A 464 -4.18 21.33 8.33
CA ILE A 464 -5.14 22.02 9.20
C ILE A 464 -6.20 21.03 9.67
N LEU A 465 -6.75 20.23 8.76
CA LEU A 465 -7.75 19.21 9.07
C LEU A 465 -7.23 18.15 10.05
N ASN A 466 -5.96 17.74 9.90
CA ASN A 466 -5.29 16.79 10.80
C ASN A 466 -4.65 17.47 12.04
N GLY A 467 -4.86 18.77 12.22
CA GLY A 467 -4.41 19.54 13.37
C GLY A 467 -5.53 19.85 14.36
N ASP A 468 -5.31 20.87 15.20
CA ASP A 468 -6.30 21.40 16.16
C ASP A 468 -7.06 22.62 15.61
N SER A 469 -6.90 22.93 14.32
CA SER A 469 -7.48 24.11 13.69
C SER A 469 -8.92 23.89 13.21
N GLU A 470 -9.68 24.98 13.09
CA GLU A 470 -11.07 24.94 12.63
C GLU A 470 -11.20 24.67 11.13
N VAL A 471 -12.27 23.99 10.72
CA VAL A 471 -12.65 23.74 9.32
C VAL A 471 -12.74 25.05 8.53
N ASP A 472 -13.25 26.12 9.14
CA ASP A 472 -13.35 27.45 8.53
C ASP A 472 -11.98 27.98 8.06
N THR A 473 -10.91 27.69 8.80
CA THR A 473 -9.55 28.13 8.42
C THR A 473 -9.07 27.43 7.15
N ALA A 474 -9.34 26.12 7.02
CA ALA A 474 -9.04 25.38 5.80
C ALA A 474 -9.90 25.89 4.62
N HIS A 475 -11.18 26.18 4.88
CA HIS A 475 -12.11 26.66 3.87
C HIS A 475 -11.67 28.00 3.28
N THR A 476 -11.46 29.02 4.13
CA THR A 476 -11.01 30.35 3.69
C THR A 476 -9.71 30.26 2.90
N LEU A 477 -8.75 29.49 3.38
CA LEU A 477 -7.46 29.32 2.69
C LEU A 477 -7.61 28.73 1.28
N LEU A 478 -8.50 27.75 1.09
CA LEU A 478 -8.74 27.14 -0.21
C LEU A 478 -9.48 28.09 -1.15
N VAL A 479 -10.50 28.79 -0.64
CA VAL A 479 -11.28 29.76 -1.43
C VAL A 479 -10.38 30.91 -1.89
N ASP A 480 -9.62 31.51 -0.98
CA ASP A 480 -8.71 32.62 -1.30
C ASP A 480 -7.69 32.21 -2.38
N ALA A 481 -7.16 30.99 -2.30
CA ALA A 481 -6.20 30.48 -3.29
C ALA A 481 -6.84 30.23 -4.66
N ILE A 482 -8.09 29.74 -4.71
CA ILE A 482 -8.85 29.55 -5.96
C ILE A 482 -9.20 30.91 -6.59
N GLU A 483 -9.61 31.89 -5.79
CA GLU A 483 -9.98 33.22 -6.29
C GLU A 483 -8.78 34.02 -6.77
N ALA A 484 -7.65 33.91 -6.07
CA ALA A 484 -6.42 34.60 -6.42
C ALA A 484 -5.65 33.93 -7.58
N GLY A 485 -6.00 32.69 -7.95
CA GLY A 485 -5.30 31.91 -8.96
C GLY A 485 -5.45 32.45 -10.40
N THR A 486 -4.42 32.27 -11.22
CA THR A 486 -4.41 32.66 -12.65
C THR A 486 -4.80 31.53 -13.60
N HIS A 487 -5.42 30.46 -13.09
CA HIS A 487 -5.74 29.23 -13.82
C HIS A 487 -6.88 29.36 -14.83
N GLY A 488 -7.55 30.52 -14.92
CA GLY A 488 -8.63 30.77 -15.89
C GLY A 488 -9.82 29.82 -15.77
N TYR A 489 -9.96 29.14 -14.63
CA TYR A 489 -10.92 28.05 -14.40
C TYR A 489 -10.87 26.94 -15.49
N ASP A 490 -9.67 26.61 -15.95
CA ASP A 490 -9.46 25.48 -16.86
C ASP A 490 -9.69 24.14 -16.14
N ALA A 491 -10.65 23.36 -16.60
CA ALA A 491 -11.01 22.04 -16.09
C ALA A 491 -9.95 20.97 -16.39
N GLU A 492 -9.05 21.21 -17.35
CA GLU A 492 -7.91 20.33 -17.64
C GLU A 492 -6.75 20.56 -16.64
N ASN A 493 -6.80 21.65 -15.88
CA ASN A 493 -5.81 21.93 -14.85
C ASN A 493 -6.02 21.02 -13.62
N LYS A 494 -5.20 19.97 -13.53
CA LYS A 494 -5.22 19.02 -12.41
C LYS A 494 -5.08 19.67 -11.04
N GLU A 495 -4.28 20.73 -10.92
CA GLU A 495 -4.07 21.42 -9.64
C GLU A 495 -5.37 22.09 -9.15
N LEU A 496 -6.16 22.64 -10.08
CA LEU A 496 -7.47 23.21 -9.81
C LEU A 496 -8.49 22.12 -9.45
N VAL A 497 -8.47 20.99 -10.15
CA VAL A 497 -9.37 19.86 -9.83
C VAL A 497 -9.09 19.29 -8.45
N ASP A 498 -7.81 19.16 -8.08
CA ASP A 498 -7.39 18.61 -6.78
C ASP A 498 -7.74 19.54 -5.61
N ILE A 499 -7.56 20.86 -5.77
CA ILE A 499 -7.95 21.82 -4.74
C ILE A 499 -9.48 21.92 -4.61
N LEU A 500 -10.24 21.85 -5.71
CA LEU A 500 -11.71 21.84 -5.65
C LEU A 500 -12.24 20.57 -4.99
N HIS A 501 -11.62 19.42 -5.24
CA HIS A 501 -11.94 18.19 -4.50
C HIS A 501 -11.67 18.36 -3.00
N THR A 502 -10.54 18.95 -2.64
CA THR A 502 -10.19 19.24 -1.24
C THR A 502 -11.20 20.21 -0.60
N LEU A 503 -11.64 21.24 -1.34
CA LEU A 503 -12.67 22.17 -0.90
C LEU A 503 -14.01 21.44 -0.66
N ALA A 504 -14.44 20.55 -1.55
CA ALA A 504 -15.65 19.75 -1.36
C ALA A 504 -15.59 18.91 -0.06
N LEU A 505 -14.43 18.31 0.25
CA LEU A 505 -14.22 17.58 1.51
C LEU A 505 -14.31 18.50 2.74
N VAL A 506 -13.71 19.69 2.68
CA VAL A 506 -13.79 20.69 3.76
C VAL A 506 -15.23 21.15 3.98
N CYS A 507 -15.97 21.44 2.90
CA CYS A 507 -17.38 21.82 2.96
C CYS A 507 -18.26 20.69 3.52
N PHE A 508 -17.96 19.43 3.15
CA PHE A 508 -18.60 18.26 3.74
C PHE A 508 -18.31 18.16 5.24
N PHE A 509 -17.06 18.33 5.67
CA PHE A 509 -16.70 18.30 7.10
C PHE A 509 -17.41 19.37 7.92
N GLY A 510 -17.55 20.56 7.34
CA GLY A 510 -18.24 21.67 7.98
C GLY A 510 -19.76 21.50 8.03
N ALA A 511 -20.38 20.69 7.17
CA ALA A 511 -21.83 20.40 7.14
C ALA A 511 -22.75 21.65 7.24
N ARG A 512 -22.36 22.75 6.58
CA ARG A 512 -23.13 24.01 6.56
C ARG A 512 -23.24 24.59 5.16
N HIS A 513 -24.38 25.21 4.86
CA HIS A 513 -24.70 25.78 3.55
C HIS A 513 -23.76 26.90 3.09
N ASP A 514 -23.33 27.79 3.99
CA ASP A 514 -22.46 28.93 3.69
C ASP A 514 -21.13 28.52 3.04
N LEU A 515 -20.57 27.37 3.45
CA LEU A 515 -19.30 26.88 2.92
C LEU A 515 -19.40 26.44 1.44
N TRP A 516 -20.55 25.92 1.02
CA TRP A 516 -20.71 25.35 -0.33
C TRP A 516 -20.88 26.40 -1.43
N GLN A 517 -21.21 27.65 -1.09
CA GLN A 517 -21.44 28.70 -2.09
C GLN A 517 -20.20 28.95 -2.96
N ALA A 518 -19.02 29.06 -2.34
CA ALA A 518 -17.75 29.26 -3.06
C ALA A 518 -17.42 28.07 -3.97
N TYR A 519 -17.72 26.85 -3.53
CA TYR A 519 -17.52 25.64 -4.33
C TYR A 519 -18.37 25.66 -5.61
N TYR A 520 -19.67 25.94 -5.49
CA TYR A 520 -20.57 26.01 -6.65
C TYR A 520 -20.21 27.14 -7.62
N GLN A 521 -19.87 28.31 -7.10
CA GLN A 521 -19.40 29.43 -7.92
C GLN A 521 -18.12 29.09 -8.70
N ALA A 522 -17.22 28.29 -8.12
CA ALA A 522 -16.03 27.84 -8.82
C ALA A 522 -16.37 26.82 -9.92
N LEU A 523 -17.30 25.89 -9.66
CA LEU A 523 -17.75 24.92 -10.66
C LEU A 523 -18.41 25.58 -11.87
N GLU A 524 -19.23 26.60 -11.66
CA GLU A 524 -19.90 27.36 -12.74
C GLU A 524 -18.92 28.05 -13.69
N LYS A 525 -17.72 28.39 -13.20
CA LYS A 525 -16.67 29.04 -13.99
C LYS A 525 -15.81 28.05 -14.77
N LEU A 526 -15.87 26.74 -14.48
CA LEU A 526 -15.02 25.73 -15.11
C LEU A 526 -15.31 25.58 -16.61
N THR A 527 -14.26 25.58 -17.43
CA THR A 527 -14.33 25.36 -18.89
C THR A 527 -13.29 24.33 -19.34
N PRO A 528 -13.53 23.50 -20.38
CA PRO A 528 -14.73 23.46 -21.23
C PRO A 528 -15.92 22.72 -20.60
N LYS A 529 -15.70 21.80 -19.67
CA LYS A 529 -16.76 21.07 -18.95
C LYS A 529 -16.32 20.74 -17.53
N VAL A 530 -17.23 20.84 -16.57
CA VAL A 530 -17.02 20.40 -15.18
C VAL A 530 -16.69 18.89 -15.16
N PRO A 531 -15.58 18.47 -14.53
CA PRO A 531 -15.29 17.06 -14.33
C PRO A 531 -16.41 16.36 -13.53
N SER A 532 -16.90 15.22 -14.02
CA SER A 532 -18.03 14.52 -13.41
C SER A 532 -17.82 14.19 -11.94
N ILE A 533 -16.58 13.88 -11.53
CA ILE A 533 -16.28 13.64 -10.12
C ILE A 533 -16.57 14.84 -9.21
N LEU A 534 -16.30 16.07 -9.65
CA LEU A 534 -16.60 17.28 -8.88
C LEU A 534 -18.11 17.59 -8.88
N SER A 535 -18.77 17.42 -10.03
CA SER A 535 -20.23 17.54 -10.16
C SER A 535 -20.94 16.61 -9.16
N VAL A 536 -20.59 15.33 -9.19
CA VAL A 536 -21.21 14.29 -8.36
C VAL A 536 -20.94 14.54 -6.88
N LEU A 537 -19.70 14.85 -6.48
CA LEU A 537 -19.38 15.14 -5.07
C LEU A 537 -20.21 16.30 -4.52
N GLY A 538 -20.42 17.35 -5.32
CA GLY A 538 -21.31 18.45 -4.96
C GLY A 538 -22.72 17.94 -4.63
N LYS A 539 -23.31 17.19 -5.56
CA LYS A 539 -24.65 16.61 -5.40
C LYS A 539 -24.75 15.68 -4.19
N THR A 540 -23.88 14.68 -4.10
CA THR A 540 -24.02 13.59 -3.12
C THR A 540 -23.56 13.94 -1.71
N PHE A 541 -22.72 14.95 -1.52
CA PHE A 541 -22.35 15.44 -0.19
C PHE A 541 -23.20 16.60 0.30
N SER A 542 -23.61 17.53 -0.57
CA SER A 542 -24.41 18.66 -0.11
C SER A 542 -25.86 18.28 0.10
N ASP A 543 -26.51 17.56 -0.82
CA ASP A 543 -27.94 17.25 -0.71
C ASP A 543 -28.31 15.97 -1.48
N PRO A 544 -27.83 14.79 -1.02
CA PRO A 544 -28.14 13.53 -1.68
C PRO A 544 -29.63 13.21 -1.69
N ALA A 545 -30.40 13.72 -0.72
CA ALA A 545 -31.85 13.51 -0.65
C ALA A 545 -32.57 14.04 -1.90
N ARG A 546 -32.15 15.19 -2.44
CA ARG A 546 -32.78 15.84 -3.61
C ARG A 546 -32.01 15.64 -4.90
N THR A 547 -30.69 15.45 -4.82
CA THR A 547 -29.82 15.43 -6.00
C THR A 547 -29.15 14.07 -6.26
N GLY A 548 -29.27 13.10 -5.35
CA GLY A 548 -28.66 11.77 -5.48
C GLY A 548 -29.14 11.04 -6.74
N VAL A 549 -30.45 11.06 -7.02
CA VAL A 549 -31.01 10.46 -8.24
C VAL A 549 -30.43 11.11 -9.50
N ALA A 550 -30.31 12.44 -9.51
CA ALA A 550 -29.74 13.20 -10.64
C ALA A 550 -28.22 13.04 -10.79
N ALA A 551 -27.54 12.43 -9.81
CA ALA A 551 -26.12 12.07 -9.90
C ALA A 551 -25.91 10.66 -10.49
N SER A 552 -26.96 9.83 -10.62
CA SER A 552 -26.84 8.40 -10.94
C SER A 552 -26.16 8.12 -12.28
N GLU A 553 -26.50 8.86 -13.34
CA GLU A 553 -25.91 8.67 -14.67
C GLU A 553 -24.40 8.98 -14.69
N GLU A 554 -24.00 10.08 -14.04
CA GLU A 554 -22.58 10.43 -13.91
C GLU A 554 -21.84 9.42 -13.01
N LEU A 555 -22.50 8.92 -11.97
CA LEU A 555 -21.98 7.85 -11.11
C LEU A 555 -21.78 6.54 -11.86
N ASP A 556 -22.72 6.14 -12.73
CA ASP A 556 -22.58 4.93 -13.55
C ASP A 556 -21.33 4.99 -14.43
N GLY A 557 -21.06 6.16 -15.04
CA GLY A 557 -19.82 6.39 -15.78
C GLY A 557 -18.58 6.24 -14.90
N LEU A 558 -18.55 6.91 -13.74
CA LEU A 558 -17.41 6.84 -12.82
C LEU A 558 -17.16 5.43 -12.28
N VAL A 559 -18.22 4.67 -11.98
CA VAL A 559 -18.13 3.30 -11.47
C VAL A 559 -17.66 2.34 -12.57
N ALA A 560 -18.17 2.48 -13.79
CA ALA A 560 -17.77 1.64 -14.92
C ALA A 560 -16.27 1.80 -15.24
N GLU A 561 -15.74 3.02 -15.12
CA GLU A 561 -14.32 3.30 -15.31
C GLU A 561 -13.43 2.58 -14.28
N LEU A 562 -13.93 2.28 -13.07
CA LEU A 562 -13.11 1.68 -12.01
C LEU A 562 -12.66 0.25 -12.28
N ALA A 563 -13.38 -0.53 -13.09
CA ALA A 563 -13.04 -1.93 -13.33
C ALA A 563 -11.60 -2.08 -13.85
N ASP A 564 -11.25 -1.24 -14.82
CA ASP A 564 -9.95 -1.22 -15.52
C ASP A 564 -8.97 -0.17 -14.95
N MET A 565 -9.40 0.64 -13.99
CA MET A 565 -8.61 1.76 -13.47
C MET A 565 -7.69 1.35 -12.32
N ALA A 566 -6.41 1.70 -12.48
CA ALA A 566 -5.36 1.52 -11.48
C ALA A 566 -5.05 2.80 -10.67
N ASP A 567 -5.72 3.93 -10.91
CA ASP A 567 -5.46 5.19 -10.20
C ASP A 567 -6.12 5.19 -8.81
N PRO A 568 -5.35 5.13 -7.71
CA PRO A 568 -5.89 5.14 -6.36
C PRO A 568 -6.69 6.40 -6.03
N VAL A 569 -6.35 7.54 -6.64
CA VAL A 569 -7.01 8.82 -6.36
C VAL A 569 -8.43 8.78 -6.87
N GLN A 570 -8.66 8.25 -8.06
CA GLN A 570 -10.01 8.12 -8.61
C GLN A 570 -10.83 7.08 -7.86
N ILE A 571 -10.25 5.93 -7.48
CA ILE A 571 -10.95 4.92 -6.66
C ILE A 571 -11.42 5.53 -5.34
N GLN A 572 -10.56 6.31 -4.67
CA GLN A 572 -10.90 7.02 -3.44
C GLN A 572 -12.05 8.01 -3.66
N ARG A 573 -11.92 8.88 -4.67
CA ARG A 573 -12.90 9.94 -4.96
C ARG A 573 -14.27 9.38 -5.33
N THR A 574 -14.30 8.37 -6.19
CA THR A 574 -15.54 7.68 -6.58
C THR A 574 -16.16 6.96 -5.39
N GLY A 575 -15.35 6.31 -4.54
CA GLY A 575 -15.82 5.71 -3.28
C GLY A 575 -16.52 6.71 -2.36
N SER A 576 -15.94 7.91 -2.21
CA SER A 576 -16.57 8.99 -1.45
C SER A 576 -17.87 9.48 -2.10
N ALA A 577 -17.90 9.60 -3.43
CA ALA A 577 -19.05 10.07 -4.19
C ALA A 577 -20.28 9.15 -4.11
N VAL A 578 -20.09 7.83 -3.97
CA VAL A 578 -21.18 6.84 -3.90
C VAL A 578 -21.75 6.62 -2.50
N LEU A 579 -21.17 7.24 -1.47
CA LEU A 579 -21.41 6.87 -0.07
C LEU A 579 -22.89 6.99 0.36
N TYR A 580 -23.53 8.13 0.12
CA TYR A 580 -24.90 8.40 0.56
C TYR A 580 -26.00 7.92 -0.39
N VAL A 581 -25.61 7.27 -1.49
CA VAL A 581 -26.55 6.68 -2.47
C VAL A 581 -26.55 5.14 -2.41
N ASP A 582 -25.94 4.56 -1.36
CA ASP A 582 -25.85 3.12 -1.11
C ASP A 582 -25.18 2.30 -2.23
N ARG A 583 -24.23 2.91 -2.95
CA ARG A 583 -23.52 2.27 -4.07
C ARG A 583 -22.08 1.88 -3.76
N ILE A 584 -21.69 1.84 -2.48
CA ILE A 584 -20.35 1.36 -2.08
C ILE A 584 -20.14 -0.09 -2.52
N GLY A 585 -21.18 -0.93 -2.46
CA GLY A 585 -21.15 -2.31 -2.97
C GLY A 585 -20.69 -2.41 -4.44
N ASP A 586 -21.01 -1.43 -5.28
CA ASP A 586 -20.63 -1.41 -6.71
C ASP A 586 -19.13 -1.15 -6.90
N VAL A 587 -18.49 -0.51 -5.92
CA VAL A 587 -17.05 -0.18 -5.94
C VAL A 587 -16.24 -0.99 -4.93
N ARG A 588 -16.85 -1.97 -4.29
CA ARG A 588 -16.27 -2.74 -3.16
C ARG A 588 -14.94 -3.39 -3.51
N GLU A 589 -14.84 -4.04 -4.67
CA GLU A 589 -13.60 -4.66 -5.13
C GLU A 589 -12.49 -3.62 -5.34
N ALA A 590 -12.82 -2.44 -5.88
CA ALA A 590 -11.86 -1.37 -6.05
C ALA A 590 -11.36 -0.84 -4.69
N GLN A 591 -12.23 -0.72 -3.69
CA GLN A 591 -11.82 -0.37 -2.31
C GLN A 591 -10.94 -1.45 -1.68
N TRP A 592 -11.26 -2.73 -1.88
CA TRP A 592 -10.40 -3.84 -1.41
C TRP A 592 -9.04 -3.89 -2.12
N ARG A 593 -8.95 -3.46 -3.38
CA ARG A 593 -7.65 -3.26 -4.04
C ARG A 593 -6.83 -2.23 -3.26
N MET A 594 -7.37 -1.04 -3.00
CA MET A 594 -6.69 0.00 -2.21
C MET A 594 -6.25 -0.51 -0.82
N VAL A 595 -7.10 -1.29 -0.15
CA VAL A 595 -6.77 -1.90 1.15
C VAL A 595 -5.58 -2.85 1.05
N ARG A 596 -5.60 -3.77 0.09
CA ARG A 596 -4.49 -4.71 -0.15
C ARG A 596 -3.20 -3.96 -0.46
N MET A 597 -3.28 -2.93 -1.30
CA MET A 597 -2.13 -2.09 -1.67
C MET A 597 -1.52 -1.37 -0.45
N GLY A 598 -2.36 -0.87 0.47
CA GLY A 598 -1.91 -0.30 1.74
C GLY A 598 -1.16 -1.30 2.63
N ARG A 599 -1.76 -2.48 2.87
CA ARG A 599 -1.16 -3.55 3.70
C ARG A 599 0.19 -4.06 3.20
N GLU A 600 0.43 -3.96 1.90
CA GLU A 600 1.67 -4.41 1.26
C GLU A 600 2.77 -3.33 1.22
N GLY A 601 2.65 -2.28 2.04
CA GLY A 601 3.62 -1.20 2.16
C GLY A 601 3.33 0.01 1.28
N GLY A 602 2.09 0.13 0.78
CA GLY A 602 1.59 1.32 0.11
C GLY A 602 1.29 2.47 1.09
N PRO A 603 1.01 3.69 0.59
CA PRO A 603 0.81 4.85 1.44
C PRO A 603 -0.42 4.79 2.34
N ALA A 604 -0.20 5.02 3.64
CA ALA A 604 -1.21 4.96 4.69
C ALA A 604 -2.45 5.83 4.41
N ARG A 605 -2.30 7.04 3.88
CA ARG A 605 -3.44 7.95 3.63
C ARG A 605 -4.50 7.35 2.71
N ARG A 606 -4.08 6.71 1.63
CA ARG A 606 -4.97 6.09 0.63
C ARG A 606 -5.59 4.84 1.18
N TYR A 607 -4.83 4.12 2.00
CA TYR A 607 -5.30 2.95 2.70
C TYR A 607 -6.53 3.26 3.58
N LEU A 608 -6.49 4.35 4.34
CA LEU A 608 -7.57 4.77 5.24
C LEU A 608 -8.92 4.96 4.53
N ALA A 609 -8.94 5.53 3.31
CA ALA A 609 -10.19 5.78 2.60
C ALA A 609 -10.92 4.49 2.22
N GLY A 610 -10.18 3.48 1.76
CA GLY A 610 -10.73 2.15 1.48
C GLY A 610 -11.32 1.50 2.72
N LEU A 611 -10.63 1.58 3.86
CA LEU A 611 -11.11 1.05 5.14
C LEU A 611 -12.42 1.75 5.58
N ILE A 612 -12.49 3.09 5.49
CA ILE A 612 -13.70 3.85 5.85
C ILE A 612 -14.91 3.37 5.04
N HIS A 613 -14.77 3.30 3.71
CA HIS A 613 -15.86 2.89 2.83
C HIS A 613 -16.31 1.45 3.11
N LEU A 614 -15.36 0.52 3.29
CA LEU A 614 -15.67 -0.89 3.57
C LEU A 614 -16.31 -1.09 4.95
N CYS A 615 -15.87 -0.37 5.99
CA CYS A 615 -16.51 -0.43 7.31
C CYS A 615 -18.00 -0.08 7.23
N LEU A 616 -18.33 0.95 6.45
CA LEU A 616 -19.71 1.42 6.30
C LEU A 616 -20.55 0.42 5.51
N ASP A 617 -20.04 -0.10 4.39
CA ASP A 617 -20.73 -1.14 3.61
C ASP A 617 -20.93 -2.43 4.40
N ASP A 618 -19.92 -2.86 5.17
CA ASP A 618 -19.97 -4.04 6.02
C ASP A 618 -21.01 -3.90 7.13
N TYR A 619 -21.13 -2.72 7.76
CA TYR A 619 -22.21 -2.46 8.71
C TYR A 619 -23.59 -2.60 8.06
N LEU A 620 -23.79 -1.98 6.89
CA LEU A 620 -25.07 -1.97 6.19
C LEU A 620 -25.49 -3.35 5.66
N THR A 621 -24.52 -4.15 5.23
CA THR A 621 -24.76 -5.50 4.69
C THR A 621 -24.80 -6.59 5.77
N GLY A 622 -24.38 -6.27 7.00
CA GLY A 622 -24.43 -7.17 8.15
C GLY A 622 -23.13 -7.95 8.44
N MET A 623 -22.03 -7.61 7.77
CA MET A 623 -20.68 -8.15 7.99
C MET A 623 -20.01 -7.44 9.19
N TRP A 624 -20.67 -7.49 10.36
CA TRP A 624 -20.32 -6.67 11.52
C TRP A 624 -18.98 -7.04 12.18
N ASP A 625 -18.55 -8.29 12.05
CA ASP A 625 -17.25 -8.72 12.57
C ASP A 625 -16.11 -8.20 11.70
N GLU A 626 -16.28 -8.21 10.38
CA GLU A 626 -15.35 -7.60 9.42
C GLU A 626 -15.27 -6.08 9.62
N ALA A 627 -16.42 -5.41 9.75
CA ALA A 627 -16.46 -3.97 10.04
C ALA A 627 -15.68 -3.62 11.32
N SER A 628 -15.81 -4.43 12.38
CA SER A 628 -15.09 -4.25 13.64
C SER A 628 -13.56 -4.38 13.46
N GLN A 629 -13.11 -5.38 12.69
CA GLN A 629 -11.69 -5.59 12.40
C GLN A 629 -11.11 -4.45 11.58
N LEU A 630 -11.80 -4.02 10.52
CA LEU A 630 -11.35 -2.92 9.67
C LEU A 630 -11.32 -1.58 10.42
N ALA A 631 -12.27 -1.35 11.33
CA ALA A 631 -12.28 -0.16 12.16
C ALA A 631 -11.10 -0.14 13.15
N ALA A 632 -10.79 -1.27 13.79
CA ALA A 632 -9.64 -1.38 14.68
C ALA A 632 -8.31 -1.10 13.95
N GLU A 633 -8.15 -1.68 12.75
CA GLU A 633 -6.99 -1.43 11.90
C GLU A 633 -6.89 0.05 11.47
N GLY A 634 -8.02 0.66 11.12
CA GLY A 634 -8.08 2.08 10.76
C GLY A 634 -7.63 3.01 11.89
N ILE A 635 -8.00 2.71 13.14
CA ILE A 635 -7.57 3.46 14.32
C ILE A 635 -6.06 3.36 14.51
N GLU A 636 -5.50 2.15 14.48
CA GLU A 636 -4.06 1.92 14.64
C GLU A 636 -3.24 2.67 13.58
N LEU A 637 -3.71 2.69 12.33
CA LEU A 637 -3.05 3.43 11.24
C LEU A 637 -3.12 4.94 11.44
N CYS A 638 -4.28 5.45 11.89
CA CYS A 638 -4.44 6.87 12.19
C CYS A 638 -3.49 7.31 13.31
N GLU A 639 -3.34 6.50 14.36
CA GLU A 639 -2.41 6.76 15.47
C GLU A 639 -0.94 6.71 15.01
N THR A 640 -0.58 5.67 14.24
CA THR A 640 0.80 5.45 13.78
C THR A 640 1.29 6.55 12.83
N HIS A 641 0.41 7.06 11.96
CA HIS A 641 0.77 8.03 10.92
C HIS A 641 0.29 9.47 11.19
N GLY A 642 -0.45 9.70 12.28
CA GLY A 642 -0.92 11.03 12.69
C GLY A 642 -2.13 11.55 11.92
N TYR A 643 -2.94 10.68 11.30
CA TYR A 643 -4.14 11.04 10.54
C TYR A 643 -5.38 11.23 11.44
N THR A 644 -5.29 12.14 12.41
CA THR A 644 -6.34 12.36 13.41
C THR A 644 -7.68 12.79 12.82
N ALA A 645 -7.69 13.45 11.65
CA ALA A 645 -8.90 13.88 10.95
C ALA A 645 -9.77 12.73 10.44
N PHE A 646 -9.23 11.52 10.38
CA PHE A 646 -9.93 10.33 9.87
C PHE A 646 -10.26 9.31 10.96
N ALA A 647 -9.65 9.42 12.15
CA ALA A 647 -9.88 8.50 13.27
C ALA A 647 -11.36 8.42 13.66
N TRP A 648 -12.07 9.55 13.65
CA TRP A 648 -13.48 9.60 14.04
C TRP A 648 -14.42 8.77 13.15
N TYR A 649 -14.05 8.48 11.88
CA TYR A 649 -14.84 7.56 11.04
C TYR A 649 -14.83 6.13 11.59
N PHE A 650 -13.67 5.69 12.08
CA PHE A 650 -13.52 4.35 12.64
C PHE A 650 -14.10 4.26 14.04
N LEU A 651 -13.96 5.32 14.85
CA LEU A 651 -14.67 5.45 16.11
C LEU A 651 -16.19 5.41 15.91
N TYR A 652 -16.70 6.07 14.87
CA TYR A 652 -18.13 5.99 14.53
C TYR A 652 -18.55 4.56 14.17
N ALA A 653 -17.78 3.85 13.34
CA ALA A 653 -18.09 2.46 13.00
C ALA A 653 -18.14 1.57 14.26
N GLN A 654 -17.20 1.75 15.20
CA GLN A 654 -17.22 1.06 16.49
C GLN A 654 -18.43 1.45 17.35
N ALA A 655 -18.75 2.74 17.45
CA ALA A 655 -19.89 3.23 18.22
C ALA A 655 -21.21 2.69 17.67
N LEU A 656 -21.36 2.62 16.35
CA LEU A 656 -22.56 2.12 15.69
C LEU A 656 -22.74 0.61 15.88
N LEU A 657 -21.65 -0.16 15.79
CA LEU A 657 -21.65 -1.60 16.09
C LEU A 657 -21.98 -1.87 17.56
N ALA A 658 -21.36 -1.14 18.48
CA ALA A 658 -21.64 -1.22 19.91
C ALA A 658 -23.11 -0.88 20.22
N ALA A 659 -23.63 0.19 19.62
CA ALA A 659 -25.02 0.62 19.74
C ALA A 659 -25.99 -0.49 19.30
N ALA A 660 -25.75 -1.07 18.13
CA ALA A 660 -26.61 -2.11 17.58
C ALA A 660 -26.53 -3.44 18.37
N ARG A 661 -25.35 -3.77 18.94
CA ARG A 661 -25.11 -4.95 19.81
C ARG A 661 -25.57 -4.77 21.26
N GLY A 662 -26.01 -3.57 21.64
CA GLY A 662 -26.48 -3.26 23.00
C GLY A 662 -25.35 -2.99 24.00
N GLU A 663 -24.18 -2.60 23.53
CA GLU A 663 -23.04 -2.12 24.33
C GLU A 663 -23.16 -0.60 24.50
N ALA A 664 -24.27 -0.18 25.11
CA ALA A 664 -24.69 1.22 25.24
C ALA A 664 -23.61 2.13 25.82
N ASP A 665 -23.00 1.74 26.94
CA ASP A 665 -21.98 2.56 27.62
C ASP A 665 -20.77 2.83 26.72
N GLN A 666 -20.37 1.83 25.92
CA GLN A 666 -19.27 1.98 24.95
C GLN A 666 -19.69 2.87 23.78
N ALA A 667 -20.89 2.67 23.23
CA ALA A 667 -21.42 3.49 22.14
C ALA A 667 -21.52 4.97 22.53
N ASP A 668 -22.07 5.24 23.72
CA ASP A 668 -22.27 6.59 24.24
C ASP A 668 -20.91 7.26 24.54
N ALA A 669 -19.97 6.54 25.17
CA ALA A 669 -18.62 7.06 25.43
C ALA A 669 -17.85 7.41 24.13
N THR A 670 -17.90 6.52 23.13
CA THR A 670 -17.26 6.78 21.83
C THR A 670 -17.95 7.91 21.07
N ALA A 671 -19.27 8.04 21.13
CA ALA A 671 -20.00 9.16 20.54
C ALA A 671 -19.61 10.50 21.20
N GLU A 672 -19.49 10.54 22.53
CA GLU A 672 -19.02 11.72 23.26
C GLU A 672 -17.59 12.12 22.88
N GLU A 673 -16.70 11.15 22.69
CA GLU A 673 -15.34 11.37 22.21
C GLU A 673 -15.33 12.05 20.83
N ILE A 674 -16.14 11.55 19.90
CA ILE A 674 -16.29 12.14 18.56
C ILE A 674 -16.82 13.58 18.65
N ILE A 675 -17.85 13.82 19.46
CA ILE A 675 -18.43 15.16 19.65
C ILE A 675 -17.39 16.13 20.23
N HIS A 676 -16.62 15.69 21.22
CA HIS A 676 -15.57 16.50 21.85
C HIS A 676 -14.46 16.87 20.86
N TRP A 677 -14.06 15.93 20.00
CA TRP A 677 -13.10 16.18 18.93
C TRP A 677 -13.65 17.16 17.89
N ALA A 678 -14.90 16.96 17.46
CA ALA A 678 -15.54 17.68 16.36
C ALA A 678 -15.90 19.13 16.71
N THR A 679 -16.42 19.36 17.93
CA THR A 679 -16.92 20.67 18.36
C THR A 679 -15.82 21.74 18.34
N ARG A 680 -14.62 21.39 18.82
CA ARG A 680 -13.46 22.32 18.81
C ARG A 680 -13.00 22.70 17.41
N ARG A 681 -13.27 21.86 16.42
CA ARG A 681 -12.85 22.02 15.02
C ARG A 681 -13.96 22.53 14.11
N LYS A 682 -15.18 22.69 14.63
CA LYS A 682 -16.40 22.96 13.84
C LYS A 682 -16.64 21.93 12.72
N ALA A 683 -16.23 20.68 12.97
CA ALA A 683 -16.44 19.56 12.05
C ALA A 683 -17.85 18.95 12.27
N PHE A 684 -18.89 19.72 11.98
CA PHE A 684 -20.28 19.36 12.30
C PHE A 684 -20.76 18.04 11.66
N CYS A 685 -20.14 17.60 10.56
CA CYS A 685 -20.44 16.27 10.01
C CYS A 685 -20.20 15.15 11.04
N ALA A 686 -19.10 15.20 11.80
CA ALA A 686 -18.74 14.17 12.76
C ALA A 686 -19.69 14.18 13.96
N VAL A 687 -20.25 15.35 14.31
CA VAL A 687 -21.32 15.48 15.30
C VAL A 687 -22.59 14.74 14.85
N HIS A 688 -22.96 14.86 13.56
CA HIS A 688 -24.10 14.12 13.01
C HIS A 688 -23.89 12.60 13.08
N TYR A 689 -22.68 12.13 12.79
CA TYR A 689 -22.31 10.70 12.89
C TYR A 689 -22.43 10.20 14.34
N ALA A 690 -21.92 10.95 15.31
CA ALA A 690 -22.03 10.60 16.73
C ALA A 690 -23.49 10.51 17.19
N HIS A 691 -24.33 11.47 16.80
CA HIS A 691 -25.76 11.44 17.11
C HIS A 691 -26.49 10.24 16.48
N HIS A 692 -26.07 9.78 15.31
CA HIS A 692 -26.67 8.58 14.71
C HIS A 692 -26.37 7.33 15.55
N ALA A 693 -25.12 7.12 15.98
CA ALA A 693 -24.78 6.01 16.88
C ALA A 693 -25.57 6.07 18.19
N ALA A 694 -25.68 7.26 18.80
CA ALA A 694 -26.46 7.46 20.02
C ALA A 694 -27.97 7.22 19.81
N ALA A 695 -28.54 7.61 18.67
CA ALA A 695 -29.93 7.34 18.32
C ALA A 695 -30.21 5.84 18.22
N VAL A 696 -29.32 5.07 17.57
CA VAL A 696 -29.43 3.60 17.48
C VAL A 696 -29.32 2.95 18.86
N ALA A 697 -28.43 3.44 19.73
CA ALA A 697 -28.27 2.94 21.10
C ALA A 697 -29.55 3.18 21.93
N ALA A 698 -30.11 4.40 21.86
CA ALA A 698 -31.34 4.78 22.53
C ALA A 698 -32.55 3.95 22.04
N LEU A 699 -32.69 3.73 20.72
CA LEU A 699 -33.70 2.84 20.15
C LEU A 699 -33.56 1.39 20.63
N GLY A 700 -32.32 0.90 20.74
CA GLY A 700 -32.01 -0.42 21.27
C GLY A 700 -32.52 -0.57 22.71
N ARG A 701 -32.26 0.42 23.57
CA ARG A 701 -32.74 0.46 24.96
C ARG A 701 -34.25 0.70 25.11
N GLY A 702 -34.92 1.11 24.03
CA GLY A 702 -36.32 1.53 24.06
C GLY A 702 -36.53 2.94 24.64
N ASP A 703 -35.47 3.74 24.73
CA ASP A 703 -35.54 5.16 25.08
C ASP A 703 -35.86 5.99 23.83
N PHE A 704 -37.14 5.99 23.46
CA PHE A 704 -37.59 6.67 22.25
C PHE A 704 -37.55 8.20 22.38
N ALA A 705 -37.46 8.75 23.58
CA ALA A 705 -37.36 10.19 23.79
C ALA A 705 -35.94 10.66 23.41
N ASP A 706 -34.90 10.02 23.95
CA ASP A 706 -33.52 10.36 23.61
C ASP A 706 -33.19 10.03 22.14
N ALA A 707 -33.73 8.92 21.62
CA ALA A 707 -33.59 8.59 20.19
C ALA A 707 -34.14 9.71 19.29
N TYR A 708 -35.28 10.30 19.67
CA TYR A 708 -35.88 11.42 18.96
C TYR A 708 -34.99 12.65 18.99
N GLU A 709 -34.47 13.02 20.17
CA GLU A 709 -33.62 14.21 20.31
C GLU A 709 -32.31 14.06 19.52
N HIS A 710 -31.69 12.87 19.52
CA HIS A 710 -30.50 12.60 18.71
C HIS A 710 -30.76 12.66 17.20
N ALA A 711 -31.85 12.06 16.72
CA ALA A 711 -32.23 12.16 15.31
C ALA A 711 -32.56 13.61 14.90
N ASN A 712 -33.26 14.34 15.77
CA ASN A 712 -33.61 15.75 15.57
C ASN A 712 -32.37 16.67 15.57
N ALA A 713 -31.31 16.32 16.30
CA ALA A 713 -30.04 17.04 16.31
C ALA A 713 -29.27 16.92 14.98
N ILE A 714 -29.50 15.85 14.20
CA ILE A 714 -28.93 15.69 12.85
C ILE A 714 -29.73 16.50 11.83
N SER A 715 -31.05 16.32 11.82
CA SER A 715 -31.96 17.04 10.95
C SER A 715 -33.31 17.21 11.65
N PRO A 716 -33.87 18.43 11.69
CA PRO A 716 -35.13 18.67 12.37
C PRO A 716 -36.27 17.79 11.85
N ALA A 717 -37.18 17.43 12.76
CA ALA A 717 -38.41 16.72 12.44
C ALA A 717 -39.18 17.36 11.27
N GLY A 718 -39.74 16.51 10.40
CA GLY A 718 -40.45 17.00 9.21
C GLY A 718 -39.57 17.61 8.12
N LYS A 719 -38.24 17.55 8.25
CA LYS A 719 -37.30 18.08 7.26
C LYS A 719 -36.20 17.07 6.94
N LEU A 720 -35.68 17.17 5.73
CA LEU A 720 -34.37 16.64 5.33
C LEU A 720 -33.47 17.84 5.08
N ALA A 721 -32.72 18.23 6.12
CA ALA A 721 -31.85 19.39 6.09
C ALA A 721 -30.78 19.23 4.99
N SER A 722 -30.66 20.25 4.14
CA SER A 722 -29.57 20.31 3.17
C SER A 722 -28.25 20.48 3.91
N HIS A 723 -27.16 19.93 3.37
CA HIS A 723 -25.80 19.89 3.95
C HIS A 723 -25.65 19.01 5.19
N ALA A 724 -26.68 18.24 5.53
CA ALA A 724 -26.65 17.18 6.53
C ALA A 724 -27.00 15.82 5.88
N PRO A 725 -26.14 15.29 4.98
CA PRO A 725 -26.45 14.07 4.22
C PRO A 725 -26.74 12.85 5.11
N HIS A 726 -26.19 12.84 6.33
CA HIS A 726 -26.44 11.82 7.35
C HIS A 726 -27.91 11.71 7.77
N ALA A 727 -28.74 12.72 7.51
CA ALA A 727 -30.18 12.68 7.74
C ALA A 727 -30.87 11.50 7.00
N LEU A 728 -30.33 11.08 5.85
CA LEU A 728 -30.86 9.95 5.09
C LEU A 728 -30.80 8.62 5.85
N TRP A 729 -29.78 8.43 6.69
CA TRP A 729 -29.54 7.19 7.42
C TRP A 729 -30.34 7.06 8.72
N VAL A 730 -30.94 8.15 9.20
CA VAL A 730 -31.75 8.18 10.44
C VAL A 730 -33.25 8.40 10.19
N THR A 731 -33.70 8.30 8.94
CA THR A 731 -35.09 8.61 8.56
C THR A 731 -36.12 7.73 9.28
N MET A 732 -35.91 6.41 9.29
CA MET A 732 -36.78 5.48 10.01
C MET A 732 -36.64 5.62 11.53
N ASP A 733 -35.44 5.93 12.02
CA ASP A 733 -35.17 6.14 13.45
C ASP A 733 -35.99 7.31 13.99
N MET A 734 -35.99 8.43 13.26
CA MET A 734 -36.76 9.62 13.57
C MET A 734 -38.26 9.32 13.62
N VAL A 735 -38.78 8.59 12.63
CA VAL A 735 -40.21 8.24 12.55
C VAL A 735 -40.61 7.24 13.64
N GLU A 736 -39.81 6.19 13.88
CA GLU A 736 -40.07 5.22 14.95
C GLU A 736 -40.09 5.91 16.31
N ALA A 737 -39.08 6.72 16.61
CA ALA A 737 -38.99 7.48 17.85
C ALA A 737 -40.18 8.43 18.03
N ALA A 738 -40.50 9.23 17.00
CA ALA A 738 -41.63 10.16 17.02
C ALA A 738 -42.96 9.45 17.32
N VAL A 739 -43.26 8.36 16.60
CA VAL A 739 -44.49 7.57 16.80
C VAL A 739 -44.56 6.99 18.22
N ARG A 740 -43.43 6.49 18.74
CA ARG A 740 -43.36 5.90 20.09
C ARG A 740 -43.47 6.92 21.22
N THR A 741 -43.18 8.19 20.93
CA THR A 741 -43.37 9.32 21.86
C THR A 741 -44.66 10.11 21.62
N ASN A 742 -45.62 9.58 20.85
CA ASN A 742 -46.90 10.24 20.50
C ASN A 742 -46.75 11.54 19.68
N ARG A 743 -45.64 11.73 18.97
CA ARG A 743 -45.37 12.87 18.08
C ARG A 743 -45.82 12.57 16.64
N HIS A 744 -47.06 12.13 16.46
CA HIS A 744 -47.56 11.63 15.17
C HIS A 744 -47.52 12.67 14.05
N THR A 745 -47.78 13.95 14.35
CA THR A 745 -47.71 15.02 13.35
C THR A 745 -46.31 15.20 12.79
N GLU A 746 -45.29 15.07 13.65
CA GLU A 746 -43.88 15.20 13.28
C GLU A 746 -43.43 13.98 12.46
N ALA A 747 -43.87 12.77 12.84
CA ALA A 747 -43.65 11.54 12.09
C ALA A 747 -44.23 11.62 10.66
N THR A 748 -45.51 12.00 10.52
CA THR A 748 -46.17 12.12 9.21
C THR A 748 -45.54 13.24 8.37
N ALA A 749 -45.13 14.35 8.98
CA ALA A 749 -44.39 15.40 8.28
C ALA A 749 -43.04 14.90 7.76
N HIS A 750 -42.33 14.05 8.51
CA HIS A 750 -41.04 13.51 8.08
C HIS A 750 -41.19 12.52 6.92
N VAL A 751 -42.18 11.62 6.98
CA VAL A 751 -42.53 10.73 5.85
C VAL A 751 -42.88 11.54 4.59
N ARG A 752 -43.63 12.63 4.73
CA ARG A 752 -43.94 13.53 3.61
C ARG A 752 -42.66 14.13 3.02
N ALA A 753 -41.74 14.62 3.86
CA ALA A 753 -40.48 15.18 3.40
C ALA A 753 -39.62 14.15 2.63
N MET A 754 -39.62 12.88 3.06
CA MET A 754 -38.96 11.79 2.35
C MET A 754 -39.55 11.56 0.95
N ARG A 755 -40.89 11.52 0.83
CA ARG A 755 -41.58 11.33 -0.45
C ARG A 755 -41.42 12.53 -1.38
N GLU A 756 -41.51 13.75 -0.86
CA GLU A 756 -41.32 14.98 -1.64
C GLU A 756 -39.89 15.11 -2.19
N ALA A 757 -38.88 14.68 -1.42
CA ALA A 757 -37.51 14.60 -1.90
C ALA A 757 -37.27 13.42 -2.86
N GLY A 758 -38.15 12.41 -2.86
CA GLY A 758 -38.02 11.20 -3.67
C GLY A 758 -36.91 10.26 -3.18
N VAL A 759 -36.75 10.18 -1.86
CA VAL A 759 -35.72 9.35 -1.19
C VAL A 759 -35.83 7.87 -1.59
N ASP A 760 -37.05 7.37 -1.79
CA ASP A 760 -37.35 6.01 -2.25
C ASP A 760 -36.70 5.64 -3.58
N ARG A 761 -36.36 6.62 -4.42
CA ARG A 761 -35.75 6.39 -5.74
C ARG A 761 -34.22 6.33 -5.70
N ILE A 762 -33.60 6.57 -4.54
CA ILE A 762 -32.13 6.58 -4.40
C ILE A 762 -31.57 5.15 -4.40
N SER A 763 -32.16 4.25 -3.62
CA SER A 763 -31.70 2.86 -3.50
C SER A 763 -32.81 1.94 -2.99
N SER A 764 -32.61 0.62 -3.06
CA SER A 764 -33.54 -0.36 -2.46
C SER A 764 -33.66 -0.20 -0.94
N ARG A 765 -32.60 0.25 -0.27
CA ARG A 765 -32.62 0.54 1.17
C ARG A 765 -33.50 1.73 1.49
N HIS A 766 -33.32 2.83 0.76
CA HIS A 766 -34.11 4.03 0.97
C HIS A 766 -35.59 3.82 0.61
N ALA A 767 -35.90 3.00 -0.41
CA ALA A 767 -37.26 2.54 -0.70
C ALA A 767 -37.87 1.75 0.46
N LEU A 768 -37.14 0.75 0.97
CA LEU A 768 -37.54 -0.04 2.15
C LEU A 768 -37.86 0.86 3.34
N LEU A 769 -36.95 1.77 3.69
CA LEU A 769 -37.09 2.66 4.84
C LEU A 769 -38.21 3.70 4.65
N THR A 770 -38.43 4.19 3.44
CA THR A 770 -39.52 5.14 3.13
C THR A 770 -40.89 4.49 3.30
N GLU A 771 -41.08 3.29 2.73
CA GLU A 771 -42.34 2.55 2.86
C GLU A 771 -42.57 2.09 4.32
N ALA A 772 -41.54 1.62 5.01
CA ALA A 772 -41.63 1.24 6.42
C ALA A 772 -41.94 2.43 7.34
N SER A 773 -41.34 3.59 7.07
CA SER A 773 -41.63 4.83 7.82
C SER A 773 -43.08 5.29 7.60
N ALA A 774 -43.58 5.21 6.37
CA ALA A 774 -44.98 5.46 6.08
C ALA A 774 -45.89 4.49 6.86
N ALA A 775 -45.57 3.19 6.87
CA ALA A 775 -46.32 2.18 7.61
C ALA A 775 -46.33 2.42 9.13
N LEU A 776 -45.22 2.87 9.71
CA LEU A 776 -45.12 3.22 11.13
C LEU A 776 -46.01 4.42 11.49
N SER A 777 -46.11 5.40 10.59
CA SER A 777 -46.92 6.62 10.79
C SER A 777 -48.41 6.43 10.50
N ALA A 778 -48.79 5.35 9.80
CA ALA A 778 -50.17 5.09 9.41
C ALA A 778 -51.08 4.79 10.61
N THR A 779 -52.22 5.49 10.64
CA THR A 779 -53.27 5.31 11.67
C THR A 779 -54.19 4.16 11.33
N ASP A 780 -54.44 3.92 10.04
CA ASP A 780 -55.22 2.79 9.57
C ASP A 780 -54.37 1.51 9.57
N ASP A 781 -54.91 0.43 10.12
CA ASP A 781 -54.18 -0.81 10.29
C ASP A 781 -54.00 -1.56 8.96
N ASP A 782 -54.99 -1.56 8.08
CA ASP A 782 -54.92 -2.24 6.79
C ASP A 782 -53.91 -1.53 5.86
N GLU A 783 -53.97 -0.20 5.81
CA GLU A 783 -52.98 0.63 5.11
C GLU A 783 -51.55 0.37 5.63
N ALA A 784 -51.37 0.30 6.95
CA ALA A 784 -50.07 0.02 7.55
C ALA A 784 -49.52 -1.35 7.13
N LEU A 785 -50.36 -2.39 7.10
CA LEU A 785 -49.96 -3.74 6.71
C LEU A 785 -49.60 -3.81 5.21
N GLU A 786 -50.34 -3.13 4.35
CA GLU A 786 -50.01 -3.03 2.92
C GLU A 786 -48.68 -2.30 2.69
N LEU A 787 -48.43 -1.19 3.40
CA LEU A 787 -47.18 -0.45 3.33
C LEU A 787 -45.98 -1.30 3.81
N PHE A 788 -46.11 -2.03 4.91
CA PHE A 788 -45.05 -2.95 5.35
C PHE A 788 -44.81 -4.09 4.35
N ALA A 789 -45.86 -4.65 3.77
CA ALA A 789 -45.74 -5.68 2.75
C ALA A 789 -45.02 -5.15 1.50
N ARG A 790 -45.33 -3.91 1.08
CA ARG A 790 -44.59 -3.22 0.00
C ARG A 790 -43.13 -2.99 0.36
N ALA A 791 -42.84 -2.53 1.59
CA ALA A 791 -41.48 -2.31 2.06
C ALA A 791 -40.64 -3.59 1.97
N LEU A 792 -41.18 -4.73 2.44
CA LEU A 792 -40.50 -6.02 2.42
C LEU A 792 -40.46 -6.67 1.01
N ALA A 793 -41.25 -6.18 0.07
CA ALA A 793 -41.25 -6.63 -1.33
C ALA A 793 -40.30 -5.84 -2.24
N VAL A 794 -39.61 -4.81 -1.72
CA VAL A 794 -38.62 -4.05 -2.49
C VAL A 794 -37.49 -4.99 -2.93
N PRO A 795 -37.22 -5.11 -4.25
CA PRO A 795 -36.18 -6.01 -4.75
C PRO A 795 -34.78 -5.66 -4.22
N GLY A 796 -34.06 -6.67 -3.73
CA GLY A 796 -32.70 -6.50 -3.23
C GLY A 796 -32.61 -5.74 -1.91
N ALA A 797 -33.72 -5.52 -1.20
CA ALA A 797 -33.73 -4.88 0.12
C ALA A 797 -33.23 -5.83 1.24
N GLU A 798 -33.32 -7.14 1.01
CA GLU A 798 -32.86 -8.19 1.93
C GLU A 798 -31.35 -8.16 2.20
N ARG A 799 -30.56 -7.54 1.31
CA ARG A 799 -29.12 -7.33 1.51
C ARG A 799 -28.82 -6.42 2.71
N TRP A 800 -29.76 -5.56 3.10
CA TRP A 800 -29.61 -4.59 4.18
C TRP A 800 -30.02 -5.22 5.51
N THR A 801 -29.25 -6.21 5.95
CA THR A 801 -29.65 -7.23 6.93
C THR A 801 -30.29 -6.64 8.19
N PHE A 802 -29.69 -5.60 8.77
CA PHE A 802 -30.21 -4.98 10.00
C PHE A 802 -31.50 -4.19 9.77
N ASP A 803 -31.55 -3.34 8.75
CA ASP A 803 -32.72 -2.53 8.43
C ASP A 803 -33.91 -3.40 8.00
N PHE A 804 -33.66 -4.43 7.18
CA PHE A 804 -34.68 -5.37 6.76
C PHE A 804 -35.28 -6.13 7.97
N ALA A 805 -34.45 -6.57 8.90
CA ALA A 805 -34.90 -7.20 10.15
C ALA A 805 -35.71 -6.25 11.05
N ARG A 806 -35.35 -4.95 11.08
CA ARG A 806 -36.14 -3.93 11.80
C ARG A 806 -37.53 -3.74 11.19
N VAL A 807 -37.64 -3.72 9.86
CA VAL A 807 -38.93 -3.64 9.17
C VAL A 807 -39.77 -4.89 9.43
N GLN A 808 -39.16 -6.09 9.40
CA GLN A 808 -39.84 -7.34 9.75
C GLN A 808 -40.35 -7.36 11.20
N LEU A 809 -39.56 -6.84 12.14
CA LEU A 809 -39.96 -6.71 13.54
C LEU A 809 -41.17 -5.76 13.69
N ALA A 810 -41.13 -4.60 13.04
CA ALA A 810 -42.22 -3.63 13.06
C ALA A 810 -43.51 -4.20 12.42
N TYR A 811 -43.39 -4.85 11.27
CA TYR A 811 -44.50 -5.50 10.58
C TYR A 811 -45.13 -6.61 11.42
N GLY A 812 -44.30 -7.52 11.96
CA GLY A 812 -44.75 -8.60 12.83
C GLY A 812 -45.43 -8.10 14.11
N ALA A 813 -44.91 -7.03 14.72
CA ALA A 813 -45.54 -6.40 15.87
C ALA A 813 -46.90 -5.78 15.51
N ARG A 814 -47.05 -5.17 14.32
CA ARG A 814 -48.33 -4.61 13.85
C ARG A 814 -49.36 -5.72 13.56
N LEU A 815 -48.97 -6.79 12.85
CA LEU A 815 -49.81 -7.98 12.63
C LEU A 815 -50.32 -8.57 13.95
N ARG A 816 -49.47 -8.64 14.97
CA ARG A 816 -49.89 -9.09 16.30
C ARG A 816 -50.94 -8.16 16.93
N ARG A 817 -50.78 -6.84 16.82
CA ARG A 817 -51.72 -5.85 17.38
C ARG A 817 -53.12 -5.97 16.77
N VAL A 818 -53.22 -6.22 15.46
CA VAL A 818 -54.50 -6.46 14.77
C VAL A 818 -55.04 -7.89 14.96
N ARG A 819 -54.42 -8.68 15.84
CA ARG A 819 -54.76 -10.08 16.18
C ARG A 819 -54.51 -11.10 15.06
N ALA A 820 -53.79 -10.76 14.00
CA ALA A 820 -53.29 -11.68 12.97
C ALA A 820 -52.08 -12.50 13.48
N THR A 821 -52.31 -13.25 14.56
CA THR A 821 -51.27 -13.86 15.40
C THR A 821 -50.50 -14.99 14.72
N THR A 822 -51.12 -15.69 13.77
CA THR A 822 -50.45 -16.76 13.01
C THR A 822 -49.51 -16.17 11.97
N GLU A 823 -49.94 -15.12 11.29
CA GLU A 823 -49.19 -14.43 10.25
C GLU A 823 -48.00 -13.64 10.82
N SER A 824 -48.13 -13.08 12.03
CA SER A 824 -47.03 -12.35 12.68
C SER A 824 -45.80 -13.20 13.00
N ARG A 825 -45.95 -14.53 13.17
CA ARG A 825 -44.85 -15.42 13.57
C ARG A 825 -43.75 -15.52 12.51
N GLY A 826 -44.10 -15.45 11.23
CA GLY A 826 -43.14 -15.53 10.12
C GLY A 826 -42.15 -14.36 10.17
N PRO A 827 -42.63 -13.10 10.03
CA PRO A 827 -41.78 -11.92 10.11
C PRO A 827 -41.02 -11.80 11.44
N LEU A 828 -41.66 -12.08 12.59
CA LEU A 828 -41.00 -12.03 13.90
C LEU A 828 -39.89 -13.09 14.04
N GLY A 829 -40.10 -14.29 13.50
CA GLY A 829 -39.11 -15.36 13.50
C GLY A 829 -37.92 -15.05 12.61
N ALA A 830 -38.16 -14.46 11.43
CA ALA A 830 -37.11 -14.01 10.52
C ALA A 830 -36.27 -12.88 11.15
N ALA A 831 -36.92 -11.87 11.72
CA ALA A 831 -36.25 -10.77 12.43
C ALA A 831 -35.39 -11.29 13.59
N LEU A 832 -35.95 -12.21 14.41
CA LEU A 832 -35.22 -12.83 15.52
C LEU A 832 -33.96 -13.58 15.03
N SER A 833 -34.06 -14.33 13.93
CA SER A 833 -32.92 -15.04 13.37
C SER A 833 -31.83 -14.08 12.90
N ALA A 834 -32.20 -13.01 12.21
CA ALA A 834 -31.27 -12.00 11.73
C ALA A 834 -30.57 -11.25 12.90
N PHE A 835 -31.32 -10.81 13.92
CA PHE A 835 -30.72 -10.14 15.08
C PHE A 835 -29.79 -11.05 15.88
N LYS A 836 -30.10 -12.35 15.99
CA LYS A 836 -29.21 -13.33 16.62
C LYS A 836 -27.92 -13.52 15.84
N HIS A 837 -28.00 -13.58 14.51
CA HIS A 837 -26.82 -13.69 13.66
C HIS A 837 -25.89 -12.48 13.79
N LEU A 838 -26.46 -11.27 13.83
CA LEU A 838 -25.71 -10.01 13.98
C LEU A 838 -25.18 -9.78 15.42
N GLY A 839 -25.68 -10.52 16.41
CA GLY A 839 -25.41 -10.25 17.82
C GLY A 839 -26.11 -9.00 18.35
N ALA A 840 -27.19 -8.56 17.70
CA ALA A 840 -27.98 -7.39 18.05
C ALA A 840 -28.87 -7.68 19.27
N ARG A 841 -28.30 -7.69 20.49
CA ARG A 841 -28.97 -8.18 21.71
C ARG A 841 -30.28 -7.46 22.05
N PRO A 842 -30.36 -6.13 22.07
CA PRO A 842 -31.61 -5.44 22.45
C PRO A 842 -32.74 -5.72 21.46
N TRP A 843 -32.39 -5.83 20.17
CA TRP A 843 -33.32 -6.15 19.09
C TRP A 843 -33.78 -7.61 19.13
N THR A 844 -32.88 -8.52 19.49
CA THR A 844 -33.18 -9.93 19.78
C THR A 844 -34.22 -10.03 20.89
N GLU A 845 -34.00 -9.36 22.02
CA GLU A 845 -34.91 -9.38 23.17
C GLU A 845 -36.30 -8.81 22.83
N ARG A 846 -36.34 -7.72 22.05
CA ARG A 846 -37.58 -7.15 21.51
C ARG A 846 -38.33 -8.15 20.62
N ALA A 847 -37.64 -8.79 19.67
CA ALA A 847 -38.22 -9.80 18.78
C ALA A 847 -38.72 -11.04 19.54
N GLU A 848 -37.96 -11.53 20.53
CA GLU A 848 -38.40 -12.65 21.39
C GLU A 848 -39.63 -12.30 22.21
N THR A 849 -39.72 -11.06 22.70
CA THR A 849 -40.88 -10.59 23.47
C THR A 849 -42.14 -10.54 22.60
N GLU A 850 -42.04 -9.96 21.40
CA GLU A 850 -43.14 -9.92 20.43
C GLU A 850 -43.55 -11.33 19.96
N LEU A 851 -42.58 -12.22 19.69
CA LEU A 851 -42.84 -13.60 19.27
C LEU A 851 -43.48 -14.44 20.38
N ARG A 852 -43.03 -14.28 21.64
CA ARG A 852 -43.67 -14.90 22.81
C ARG A 852 -45.12 -14.41 22.95
N ALA A 853 -45.36 -13.12 22.78
CA ALA A 853 -46.69 -12.53 22.83
C ALA A 853 -47.61 -13.01 21.69
N ALA A 854 -47.05 -13.41 20.55
CA ALA A 854 -47.78 -14.06 19.44
C ALA A 854 -48.02 -15.58 19.66
N GLY A 855 -47.79 -16.09 20.87
CA GLY A 855 -47.93 -17.52 21.19
C GLY A 855 -46.85 -18.41 20.58
N GLY A 856 -45.71 -17.82 20.17
CA GLY A 856 -44.54 -18.52 19.64
C GLY A 856 -43.80 -19.38 20.68
N SER A 857 -44.22 -19.38 21.95
CA SER A 857 -43.72 -20.30 22.97
C SER A 857 -44.66 -21.50 23.13
N LYS A 858 -44.51 -22.51 22.26
CA LYS A 858 -44.63 -23.89 22.74
C LYS A 858 -43.23 -24.33 23.15
N ARG A 859 -42.94 -24.13 24.43
CA ARG A 859 -41.98 -24.98 25.14
C ARG A 859 -42.44 -26.43 24.92
N ARG A 860 -41.78 -27.15 24.03
CA ARG A 860 -41.87 -28.62 23.99
C ARG A 860 -41.34 -29.09 25.35
N PRO A 861 -42.12 -29.79 26.20
CA PRO A 861 -41.54 -30.44 27.36
C PRO A 861 -40.66 -31.58 26.85
N GLY A 862 -39.34 -31.44 27.05
CA GLY A 862 -38.38 -32.52 26.87
C GLY A 862 -37.34 -32.33 25.76
N THR A 863 -36.44 -31.36 25.92
CA THR A 863 -35.04 -31.55 25.50
C THR A 863 -34.18 -31.43 26.76
N PRO A 864 -33.65 -32.54 27.30
CA PRO A 864 -32.60 -32.46 28.29
C PRO A 864 -31.38 -31.81 27.64
N LYS A 865 -30.62 -31.07 28.45
CA LYS A 865 -29.28 -30.54 28.11
C LYS A 865 -28.51 -31.56 27.27
N ALA A 866 -27.80 -31.11 26.24
CA ALA A 866 -26.77 -31.91 25.58
C ALA A 866 -25.82 -32.46 26.65
N HIS A 867 -26.02 -33.72 27.03
CA HIS A 867 -25.10 -34.41 27.91
C HIS A 867 -23.91 -34.76 27.04
N THR A 868 -22.82 -34.02 27.21
CA THR A 868 -21.49 -34.45 26.76
C THR A 868 -21.30 -35.90 27.19
N LEU A 869 -20.97 -36.78 26.24
CA LEU A 869 -20.65 -38.18 26.55
C LEU A 869 -19.54 -38.20 27.59
N THR A 870 -19.68 -39.04 28.61
CA THR A 870 -18.57 -39.28 29.53
C THR A 870 -17.39 -39.91 28.76
N PRO A 871 -16.13 -39.80 29.25
CA PRO A 871 -14.97 -40.36 28.55
C PRO A 871 -15.14 -41.84 28.18
N GLN A 872 -15.75 -42.62 29.08
CA GLN A 872 -16.05 -44.05 28.86
C GLN A 872 -17.14 -44.28 27.81
N GLU A 873 -18.17 -43.42 27.77
CA GLU A 873 -19.21 -43.48 26.73
C GLU A 873 -18.67 -43.10 25.36
N LEU A 874 -17.80 -42.08 25.29
CA LEU A 874 -17.13 -41.67 24.05
C LEU A 874 -16.23 -42.78 23.50
N GLU A 875 -15.49 -43.48 24.37
CA GLU A 875 -14.65 -44.61 23.99
C GLU A 875 -15.48 -45.79 23.45
N ILE A 876 -16.57 -46.15 24.13
CA ILE A 876 -17.52 -47.17 23.67
C ILE A 876 -18.15 -46.75 22.33
N ALA A 877 -18.53 -45.48 22.17
CA ALA A 877 -19.13 -44.95 20.95
C ALA A 877 -18.15 -45.01 19.75
N ARG A 878 -16.87 -44.67 19.94
CA ARG A 878 -15.82 -44.75 18.90
C ARG A 878 -15.51 -46.20 18.50
N LEU A 879 -15.39 -47.10 19.46
CA LEU A 879 -15.18 -48.54 19.17
C LEU A 879 -16.40 -49.14 18.46
N ALA A 880 -17.60 -48.65 18.76
CA ALA A 880 -18.81 -49.06 18.05
C ALA A 880 -18.92 -48.48 16.64
N ALA A 881 -18.50 -47.22 16.44
CA ALA A 881 -18.45 -46.53 15.14
C ALA A 881 -17.43 -47.16 14.17
N SER A 882 -16.35 -47.73 14.69
CA SER A 882 -15.33 -48.45 13.91
C SER A 882 -15.71 -49.90 13.54
N GLY A 883 -16.94 -50.33 13.85
CA GLY A 883 -17.51 -51.60 13.38
C GLY A 883 -17.30 -52.81 14.28
N LEU A 884 -16.68 -52.67 15.46
CA LEU A 884 -16.54 -53.78 16.40
C LEU A 884 -17.92 -54.21 16.96
N THR A 885 -18.09 -55.49 17.32
CA THR A 885 -19.31 -55.99 17.98
C THR A 885 -19.29 -55.75 19.50
N ASN A 886 -20.44 -55.80 20.18
CA ASN A 886 -20.50 -55.61 21.64
C ASN A 886 -19.63 -56.63 22.42
N LYS A 887 -19.39 -57.83 21.88
CA LYS A 887 -18.50 -58.83 22.50
C LYS A 887 -17.03 -58.41 22.39
N GLN A 888 -16.60 -57.92 21.23
CA GLN A 888 -15.23 -57.46 20.99
C GLN A 888 -14.91 -56.19 21.78
N ILE A 889 -15.87 -55.27 21.90
CA ILE A 889 -15.73 -54.05 22.73
C ILE A 889 -15.64 -54.44 24.21
N ALA A 890 -16.47 -55.39 24.63
CA ALA A 890 -16.47 -55.92 25.99
C ALA A 890 -15.12 -56.56 26.36
N GLU A 891 -14.54 -57.39 25.49
CA GLU A 891 -13.20 -57.95 25.69
C GLU A 891 -12.11 -56.86 25.78
N ARG A 892 -12.19 -55.84 24.92
CA ARG A 892 -11.18 -54.78 24.85
C ARG A 892 -11.22 -53.81 26.04
N LEU A 893 -12.41 -53.58 26.60
CA LEU A 893 -12.61 -52.70 27.75
C LEU A 893 -12.77 -53.46 29.08
N PHE A 894 -12.59 -54.79 29.09
CA PHE A 894 -12.82 -55.67 30.24
C PHE A 894 -14.21 -55.49 30.88
N LEU A 895 -15.24 -55.31 30.04
CA LEU A 895 -16.65 -55.17 30.43
C LEU A 895 -17.46 -56.39 29.97
N SER A 896 -18.70 -56.55 30.44
CA SER A 896 -19.60 -57.53 29.85
C SER A 896 -20.24 -57.00 28.56
N HIS A 897 -20.53 -57.88 27.59
CA HIS A 897 -21.23 -57.50 26.35
C HIS A 897 -22.61 -56.87 26.60
N ARG A 898 -23.27 -57.20 27.73
CA ARG A 898 -24.53 -56.57 28.17
C ARG A 898 -24.31 -55.14 28.65
N THR A 899 -23.19 -54.89 29.33
CA THR A 899 -22.79 -53.57 29.82
C THR A 899 -22.49 -52.62 28.66
N VAL A 900 -21.76 -53.10 27.65
CA VAL A 900 -21.54 -52.34 26.40
C VAL A 900 -22.86 -52.03 25.68
N GLY A 901 -23.77 -53.01 25.61
CA GLY A 901 -25.11 -52.80 25.05
C GLY A 901 -25.92 -51.75 25.80
N ALA A 902 -25.87 -51.75 27.14
CA ALA A 902 -26.53 -50.76 27.97
C ALA A 902 -25.96 -49.35 27.78
N HIS A 903 -24.63 -49.21 27.70
CA HIS A 903 -23.99 -47.92 27.40
C HIS A 903 -24.39 -47.41 26.01
N LEU A 904 -24.37 -48.25 24.98
CA LEU A 904 -24.79 -47.84 23.64
C LEU A 904 -26.26 -47.41 23.59
N TYR A 905 -27.13 -48.10 24.32
CA TYR A 905 -28.53 -47.71 24.47
C TYR A 905 -28.69 -46.34 25.15
N GLN A 906 -27.80 -45.98 26.07
CA GLN A 906 -27.77 -44.65 26.72
C GLN A 906 -27.07 -43.57 25.86
N ILE A 907 -26.14 -43.96 24.98
CA ILE A 907 -25.40 -43.07 24.08
C ILE A 907 -26.30 -42.57 22.94
N TYR A 908 -27.14 -43.42 22.36
CA TYR A 908 -27.97 -43.04 21.21
C TYR A 908 -28.87 -41.82 21.48
N PRO A 909 -29.62 -41.76 22.60
CA PRO A 909 -30.42 -40.58 22.94
C PRO A 909 -29.57 -39.33 23.22
N LYS A 910 -28.36 -39.49 23.78
CA LYS A 910 -27.45 -38.37 24.07
C LYS A 910 -26.88 -37.75 22.79
N LEU A 911 -26.65 -38.56 21.76
CA LEU A 911 -26.18 -38.15 20.45
C LEU A 911 -27.32 -37.81 19.46
N GLY A 912 -28.59 -37.98 19.86
CA GLY A 912 -29.73 -37.72 18.98
C GLY A 912 -29.90 -38.73 17.83
N ILE A 913 -29.34 -39.94 17.95
CA ILE A 913 -29.39 -41.00 16.94
C ILE A 913 -30.26 -42.16 17.40
N THR A 914 -30.69 -43.02 16.48
CA THR A 914 -31.58 -44.18 16.78
C THR A 914 -30.96 -45.53 16.44
N SER A 915 -29.80 -45.54 15.77
CA SER A 915 -29.15 -46.77 15.33
C SER A 915 -27.62 -46.68 15.41
N ARG A 916 -26.98 -47.83 15.57
CA ARG A 916 -25.51 -47.96 15.61
C ARG A 916 -24.84 -47.42 14.34
N ALA A 917 -25.48 -47.58 13.19
CA ALA A 917 -24.93 -47.15 11.91
C ALA A 917 -24.70 -45.63 11.84
N MET A 918 -25.49 -44.86 12.59
CA MET A 918 -25.40 -43.39 12.63
C MET A 918 -24.31 -42.87 13.58
N LEU A 919 -23.63 -43.75 14.33
CA LEU A 919 -22.57 -43.33 15.26
C LEU A 919 -21.38 -42.68 14.55
N ARG A 920 -21.05 -43.15 13.34
CA ARG A 920 -19.92 -42.63 12.56
C ARG A 920 -20.17 -41.17 12.16
N ASP A 921 -21.33 -40.90 11.59
CA ASP A 921 -21.73 -39.56 11.13
C ASP A 921 -21.91 -38.60 12.32
N SER A 922 -22.41 -39.10 13.46
CA SER A 922 -22.64 -38.30 14.67
C SER A 922 -21.35 -37.91 15.42
N LEU A 923 -20.26 -38.65 15.27
CA LEU A 923 -19.00 -38.41 16.00
C LEU A 923 -17.96 -37.62 15.19
N GLY A 924 -18.27 -37.24 13.95
CA GLY A 924 -17.40 -36.43 13.09
C GLY A 924 -16.10 -37.16 12.70
N THR A 925 -16.18 -38.44 12.34
CA THR A 925 -15.03 -39.25 11.85
C THR A 925 -15.25 -39.87 10.48
#